data_AF-A0A961HEM9-F1
#
_entry.id   AF-A0A961HEM9-F1
#
_cell.length_a   1.000
_cell.length_b   1.000
_cell.length_c   1.000
_cell.angle_alpha   90.00
_cell.angle_beta   90.00
_cell.angle_gamma   90.00
#
_symmetry.space_group_name_H-M   'P 1'
#
loop_
_entity.id
_entity.type
_entity.pdbx_description
1 polymer ?
#
loop_
_entity_poly.entity_id
_entity_poly.type
_entity_poly.pdbx_seq_one_letter_code
_entity_poly.pdbx_strand_id
1 'polypeptide(L)'
;FNNGLRPEGQIATGALVTYVLIERAITSGRLTPAALAIITAAFTLGIQPTGLIAVAALLAGGRPILRILMRRRAIVGTWPLVAPLLAAGTVILTVVFADQTLATVLEATRIRTDIGPSQEWYTENLRYYYLILPTVDGSLSRRFGFLITAFSLFVSMFIMLRRKRVPGVARGPAWRLMGVIFATMFVLMFTPTKWVHHFGLFAAVGAAMAALATVLVSPAVLRWSRNRMTVVTVVLFLLALTFATTNGWWYVSSYGVPFNNTMPAIAGISVSTMFLGLFVLSAIYTVWLHFTARNRGEGVIARALTAAPIPVAAGFMVLVFVASMAVGVVRQYPTYSNGWANLRALAGGCGLADDVLVEPDPNNGFLTPQPGDYGPLGPLGGSKPVGFSADGLPEKIVAEAIRVNNPMPGVDHDWEGPFTLSRPGVNGSTVPLPYQLDPARVPVAGSYADSAQQESLLTSAWYELPPDDGTHPLVVVTAAGTISGNSVLNDHTDGQTVELEYGRPGPDGTVAAAGRVEPYDLGPAPSWRNLRYPRAQIPADATAVRIIAEDRSLSIGDWVAVTPPRVPDLRTVQEYVGSTQPVLMDWAVGLAFPCQQPMLHSNGVTQVPKFRITPDYTAKKQDTDTWEDGRNGGLLGISDLLLRAHVMATYLSHDWGRDWGSLRKFDTIVDAQPAELELGTATRGGLWKPGQIRIKA
;
A
#
# COMPACT_ATOMS: atom_id res chain seq x y z
N PHE A 1 -2.61 -4.42 11.17
CA PHE A 1 -1.23 -4.54 11.68
C PHE A 1 -0.71 -5.96 11.51
N ASN A 2 -1.15 -6.93 12.33
CA ASN A 2 -0.50 -8.24 12.46
C ASN A 2 -1.21 -9.34 11.63
N ASN A 3 -1.24 -9.19 10.29
CA ASN A 3 -1.79 -10.20 9.38
C ASN A 3 -0.84 -10.59 8.22
N GLY A 4 0.14 -9.74 7.91
CA GLY A 4 1.17 -10.04 6.89
C GLY A 4 2.38 -10.75 7.50
N LEU A 5 3.49 -10.76 6.74
CA LEU A 5 4.74 -11.41 7.15
C LEU A 5 5.62 -10.59 8.10
N ARG A 6 5.25 -9.34 8.38
CA ARG A 6 6.01 -8.51 9.33
C ARG A 6 5.90 -9.10 10.75
N PRO A 7 6.96 -9.02 11.56
CA PRO A 7 7.05 -9.84 12.77
C PRO A 7 6.42 -9.19 14.02
N GLU A 8 5.68 -8.07 13.90
CA GLU A 8 5.07 -7.43 15.08
C GLU A 8 4.10 -8.34 15.83
N GLY A 9 3.45 -9.30 15.15
CA GLY A 9 2.60 -10.31 15.79
C GLY A 9 3.38 -11.25 16.71
N GLN A 10 4.54 -11.72 16.25
CA GLN A 10 5.46 -12.55 17.03
C GLN A 10 6.05 -11.77 18.20
N ILE A 11 6.36 -10.47 18.00
CA ILE A 11 6.84 -9.60 19.07
C ILE A 11 5.77 -9.37 20.14
N ALA A 12 4.53 -9.09 19.73
CA ALA A 12 3.40 -8.94 20.66
C ALA A 12 3.18 -10.23 21.48
N THR A 13 3.36 -11.39 20.85
CA THR A 13 3.27 -12.70 21.51
C THR A 13 4.43 -12.91 22.48
N GLY A 14 5.66 -12.65 22.05
CA GLY A 14 6.87 -12.76 22.89
C GLY A 14 6.81 -11.85 24.12
N ALA A 15 6.31 -10.62 23.96
CA ALA A 15 6.08 -9.70 25.07
C ALA A 15 5.04 -10.22 26.07
N LEU A 16 3.93 -10.79 25.58
CA LEU A 16 2.90 -11.39 26.42
C LEU A 16 3.42 -12.61 27.18
N VAL A 17 4.14 -13.52 26.50
CA VAL A 17 4.75 -14.70 27.13
C VAL A 17 5.74 -14.26 28.22
N THR A 18 6.57 -13.26 27.94
CA THR A 18 7.50 -12.68 28.92
C THR A 18 6.75 -12.15 30.15
N TYR A 19 5.69 -11.37 29.94
CA TYR A 19 4.85 -10.83 31.03
C TYR A 19 4.24 -11.95 31.88
N VAL A 20 3.64 -12.97 31.24
CA VAL A 20 3.02 -14.11 31.93
C VAL A 20 4.04 -14.92 32.74
N LEU A 21 5.23 -15.17 32.19
CA LEU A 21 6.30 -15.88 32.89
C LEU A 21 6.81 -15.11 34.12
N ILE A 22 6.92 -13.78 34.02
CA ILE A 22 7.24 -12.91 35.16
C ILE A 22 6.14 -12.94 36.22
N GLU A 23 4.87 -12.82 35.85
CA GLU A 23 3.75 -12.96 36.80
C GLU A 23 3.76 -14.33 37.48
N ARG A 24 4.08 -15.40 36.75
CA ARG A 24 4.20 -16.75 37.29
C ARG A 24 5.40 -16.88 38.23
N ALA A 25 6.53 -16.25 37.94
CA ALA A 25 7.67 -16.17 38.85
C ALA A 25 7.31 -15.45 40.15
N ILE A 26 6.59 -14.32 40.05
CA ILE A 26 6.16 -13.50 41.18
C ILE A 26 5.21 -14.28 42.10
N THR A 27 4.20 -14.93 41.53
CA THR A 27 3.18 -15.68 42.29
C THR A 27 3.72 -16.95 42.92
N SER A 28 4.57 -17.70 42.21
CA SER A 28 5.16 -18.94 42.72
C SER A 28 6.42 -18.74 43.58
N GLY A 29 7.01 -17.54 43.56
CA GLY A 29 8.28 -17.25 44.21
C GLY A 29 9.47 -18.03 43.64
N ARG A 30 9.38 -18.53 42.40
CA ARG A 30 10.42 -19.33 41.72
C ARG A 30 11.19 -18.49 40.70
N LEU A 31 12.49 -18.79 40.53
CA LEU A 31 13.35 -18.07 39.57
C LEU A 31 13.42 -18.73 38.18
N THR A 32 13.05 -20.01 38.03
CA THR A 32 13.03 -20.67 36.71
C THR A 32 12.10 -19.96 35.70
N PRO A 33 10.85 -19.58 36.05
CA PRO A 33 10.02 -18.83 35.11
C PRO A 33 10.61 -17.45 34.78
N ALA A 34 11.35 -16.82 35.70
CA ALA A 34 12.05 -15.56 35.43
C ALA A 34 13.24 -15.77 34.46
N ALA A 35 13.99 -16.87 34.59
CA ALA A 35 15.04 -17.22 33.64
C ALA A 35 14.46 -17.48 32.23
N LEU A 36 13.36 -18.22 32.14
CA LEU A 36 12.65 -18.43 30.88
C LEU A 36 12.12 -17.11 30.29
N ALA A 37 11.62 -16.20 31.12
CA ALA A 37 11.21 -14.87 30.67
C ALA A 37 12.38 -14.07 30.08
N ILE A 38 13.57 -14.17 30.66
CA ILE A 38 14.79 -13.55 30.13
C ILE A 38 15.13 -14.12 28.75
N ILE A 39 15.07 -15.45 28.58
CA ILE A 39 15.29 -16.10 27.27
C ILE A 39 14.25 -15.60 26.27
N THR A 40 12.96 -15.65 26.60
CA THR A 40 11.90 -15.18 25.69
C THR A 40 12.09 -13.72 25.30
N ALA A 41 12.43 -12.84 26.24
CA ALA A 41 12.66 -11.43 25.96
C ALA A 41 13.89 -11.20 25.07
N ALA A 42 14.98 -11.93 25.32
CA ALA A 42 16.19 -11.85 24.51
C ALA A 42 15.94 -12.30 23.06
N PHE A 43 15.23 -13.41 22.87
CA PHE A 43 14.83 -13.88 21.53
C PHE A 43 13.86 -12.91 20.86
N THR A 44 12.91 -12.35 21.59
CA THR A 44 11.96 -11.35 21.05
C THR A 44 12.69 -10.08 20.60
N LEU A 45 13.69 -9.63 21.36
CA LEU A 45 14.54 -8.50 20.98
C LEU A 45 15.37 -8.79 19.72
N GLY A 46 15.81 -10.04 19.54
CA GLY A 46 16.53 -10.49 18.35
C GLY A 46 15.70 -10.50 17.06
N ILE A 47 14.36 -10.46 17.14
CA ILE A 47 13.48 -10.47 15.96
C ILE A 47 13.49 -9.12 15.22
N GLN A 48 13.38 -8.01 15.95
CA GLN A 48 13.36 -6.66 15.36
C GLN A 48 13.72 -5.60 16.43
N PRO A 49 14.24 -4.42 16.06
CA PRO A 49 14.51 -3.34 17.02
C PRO A 49 13.31 -2.87 17.84
N THR A 50 12.07 -3.14 17.41
CA THR A 50 10.85 -2.86 18.19
C THR A 50 10.59 -3.90 19.28
N GLY A 51 11.32 -5.02 19.29
CA GLY A 51 11.25 -6.09 20.28
C GLY A 51 11.60 -5.69 21.71
N LEU A 52 12.10 -4.47 21.94
CA LEU A 52 12.37 -3.94 23.28
C LEU A 52 11.12 -3.88 24.19
N ILE A 53 9.91 -4.00 23.65
CA ILE A 53 8.69 -4.21 24.45
C ILE A 53 8.81 -5.40 25.43
N ALA A 54 9.49 -6.48 25.04
CA ALA A 54 9.68 -7.61 25.95
C ALA A 54 10.63 -7.26 27.11
N VAL A 55 11.61 -6.40 26.87
CA VAL A 55 12.48 -5.84 27.92
C VAL A 55 11.67 -4.95 28.88
N ALA A 56 10.74 -4.15 28.36
CA ALA A 56 9.82 -3.37 29.19
C ALA A 56 9.00 -4.26 30.16
N ALA A 57 8.58 -5.46 29.71
CA ALA A 57 7.91 -6.44 30.58
C ALA A 57 8.82 -6.96 31.71
N LEU A 58 10.09 -7.23 31.43
CA LEU A 58 11.07 -7.61 32.47
C LEU A 58 11.29 -6.47 33.47
N LEU A 59 11.46 -5.23 32.99
CA LEU A 59 11.69 -4.05 33.83
C LEU A 59 10.51 -3.78 34.77
N ALA A 60 9.27 -3.90 34.28
CA ALA A 60 8.07 -3.77 35.10
C ALA A 60 8.02 -4.81 36.25
N GLY A 61 8.57 -6.00 36.03
CA GLY A 61 8.72 -7.06 37.04
C GLY A 61 9.99 -7.00 37.88
N GLY A 62 10.90 -6.06 37.64
CA GLY A 62 12.26 -6.09 38.22
C GLY A 62 12.28 -6.09 39.74
N ARG A 63 11.53 -5.18 40.38
CA ARG A 63 11.49 -5.08 41.86
C ARG A 63 10.98 -6.36 42.55
N PRO A 64 9.84 -6.97 42.18
CA PRO A 64 9.40 -8.20 42.82
C PRO A 64 10.32 -9.40 42.52
N ILE A 65 10.92 -9.49 41.33
CA ILE A 65 11.94 -10.52 41.05
C ILE A 65 13.18 -10.35 41.93
N LEU A 66 13.66 -9.12 42.11
CA LEU A 66 14.79 -8.83 43.00
C LEU A 66 14.50 -9.25 44.45
N ARG A 67 13.26 -9.05 44.94
CA ARG A 67 12.86 -9.53 46.28
C ARG A 67 12.91 -11.05 46.39
N ILE A 68 12.50 -11.78 45.35
CA ILE A 68 12.59 -13.25 45.31
C ILE A 68 14.07 -13.69 45.34
N LEU A 69 14.91 -13.03 44.55
CA LEU A 69 16.35 -13.28 44.53
C LEU A 69 16.97 -13.03 45.90
N MET A 70 16.68 -11.90 46.54
CA MET A 70 17.21 -11.56 47.87
C MET A 70 16.74 -12.54 48.94
N ARG A 71 15.49 -13.04 48.86
CA ARG A 71 15.00 -14.07 49.77
C ARG A 71 15.72 -15.41 49.58
N ARG A 72 15.96 -15.81 48.32
CA ARG A 72 16.62 -17.09 47.99
C ARG A 72 18.13 -17.06 48.20
N ARG A 73 18.76 -15.89 48.12
CA ARG A 73 20.19 -15.68 48.35
C ARG A 73 20.65 -16.24 49.71
N ALA A 74 19.83 -16.11 50.75
CA ALA A 74 20.15 -16.62 52.08
C ALA A 74 20.26 -18.15 52.17
N ILE A 75 19.66 -18.87 51.20
CA ILE A 75 19.60 -20.34 51.20
C ILE A 75 20.70 -20.94 50.30
N VAL A 76 20.91 -20.38 49.10
CA VAL A 76 21.78 -20.98 48.08
C VAL A 76 22.94 -20.08 47.63
N GLY A 77 23.09 -18.90 48.23
CA GLY A 77 24.08 -17.91 47.81
C GLY A 77 23.68 -17.09 46.58
N THR A 78 24.49 -16.08 46.24
CA THR A 78 24.20 -15.17 45.13
C THR A 78 24.56 -15.75 43.76
N TRP A 79 25.73 -16.38 43.65
CA TRP A 79 26.28 -16.78 42.36
C TRP A 79 25.49 -17.89 41.66
N PRO A 80 25.03 -18.95 42.36
CA PRO A 80 24.16 -19.97 41.77
C PRO A 80 22.79 -19.43 41.31
N LEU A 81 22.39 -18.24 41.74
CA LEU A 81 21.15 -17.59 41.31
C LEU A 81 21.37 -16.66 40.11
N VAL A 82 22.47 -15.91 40.09
CA VAL A 82 22.75 -14.92 39.05
C VAL A 82 23.34 -15.57 37.80
N ALA A 83 24.23 -16.55 37.95
CA ALA A 83 24.90 -17.18 36.81
C ALA A 83 23.93 -17.81 35.79
N PRO A 84 22.87 -18.56 36.19
CA PRO A 84 21.88 -19.06 35.24
C PRO A 84 21.07 -17.96 34.54
N LEU A 85 20.79 -16.84 35.23
CA LEU A 85 20.07 -15.71 34.63
C LEU A 85 20.92 -14.98 33.59
N LEU A 86 22.23 -14.84 33.85
CA LEU A 86 23.18 -14.30 32.89
C LEU A 86 23.32 -15.22 31.67
N ALA A 87 23.52 -16.53 31.90
CA ALA A 87 23.60 -17.52 30.83
C ALA A 87 22.33 -17.55 29.95
N ALA A 88 21.16 -17.47 30.59
CA ALA A 88 19.87 -17.35 29.90
C ALA A 88 19.77 -16.07 29.05
N GLY A 89 20.34 -14.95 29.51
CA GLY A 89 20.32 -13.68 28.77
C GLY A 89 21.30 -13.61 27.60
N THR A 90 22.43 -14.34 27.68
CA THR A 90 23.49 -14.27 26.66
C THR A 90 23.40 -15.37 25.60
N VAL A 91 22.59 -16.40 25.80
CA VAL A 91 22.45 -17.50 24.82
C VAL A 91 21.99 -17.03 23.43
N ILE A 92 21.24 -15.92 23.36
CA ILE A 92 20.79 -15.32 22.09
C ILE A 92 21.96 -14.97 21.16
N LEU A 93 23.14 -14.67 21.70
CA LEU A 93 24.32 -14.33 20.91
C LEU A 93 24.77 -15.51 20.03
N THR A 94 24.53 -16.76 20.47
CA THR A 94 24.83 -17.96 19.68
C THR A 94 23.94 -18.09 18.44
N VAL A 95 22.73 -17.51 18.49
CA VAL A 95 21.80 -17.49 17.36
C VAL A 95 22.07 -16.28 16.45
N VAL A 96 22.37 -15.12 17.03
CA VAL A 96 22.67 -13.88 16.29
C VAL A 96 23.97 -14.01 15.48
N PHE A 97 25.01 -14.58 16.09
CA PHE A 97 26.33 -14.77 15.47
C PHE A 97 26.56 -16.21 15.00
N ALA A 98 25.47 -16.93 14.64
CA ALA A 98 25.58 -18.31 14.16
C ALA A 98 26.34 -18.43 12.83
N ASP A 99 26.23 -17.40 11.98
CA ASP A 99 26.86 -17.32 10.66
C ASP A 99 27.70 -16.04 10.51
N GLN A 100 27.14 -14.91 10.91
CA GLN A 100 27.79 -13.60 10.76
C GLN A 100 28.77 -13.31 11.91
N THR A 101 29.91 -12.70 11.58
CA THR A 101 30.91 -12.28 12.58
C THR A 101 30.60 -10.90 13.16
N LEU A 102 31.26 -10.52 14.25
CA LEU A 102 31.12 -9.18 14.83
C LEU A 102 31.54 -8.09 13.86
N ALA A 103 32.64 -8.29 13.11
CA ALA A 103 33.08 -7.33 12.09
C ALA A 103 32.01 -7.10 11.02
N THR A 104 31.35 -8.16 10.54
CA THR A 104 30.29 -8.05 9.53
C THR A 104 29.05 -7.32 10.07
N VAL A 105 28.63 -7.64 11.30
CA VAL A 105 27.48 -6.98 11.94
C VAL A 105 27.74 -5.49 12.18
N LEU A 106 28.96 -5.12 12.58
CA LEU A 106 29.35 -3.71 12.74
C LEU A 106 29.30 -2.95 11.42
N GLU A 107 29.83 -3.51 10.33
CA GLU A 107 29.80 -2.86 9.01
C GLU A 107 28.37 -2.76 8.47
N ALA A 108 27.55 -3.81 8.59
CA ALA A 108 26.14 -3.77 8.19
C ALA A 108 25.33 -2.72 8.98
N THR A 109 25.66 -2.53 10.27
CA THR A 109 25.03 -1.51 11.11
C THR A 109 25.48 -0.11 10.73
N ARG A 110 26.75 0.08 10.41
CA ARG A 110 27.29 1.34 9.90
C ARG A 110 26.59 1.76 8.62
N ILE A 111 26.51 0.86 7.63
CA ILE A 111 25.87 1.13 6.33
C ILE A 111 24.41 1.57 6.51
N ARG A 112 23.62 0.82 7.30
CA ARG A 112 22.20 1.16 7.55
C ARG A 112 22.02 2.47 8.32
N THR A 113 22.95 2.80 9.21
CA THR A 113 22.92 4.06 9.96
C THR A 113 23.29 5.25 9.07
N ASP A 114 24.32 5.09 8.24
CA ASP A 114 24.87 6.16 7.40
C ASP A 114 23.99 6.46 6.17
N ILE A 115 23.38 5.45 5.54
CA ILE A 115 22.45 5.61 4.41
C ILE A 115 21.03 5.93 4.90
N GLY A 116 20.53 5.17 5.89
CA GLY A 116 19.20 5.35 6.44
C GLY A 116 18.07 4.62 5.70
N PRO A 117 16.80 4.93 6.03
CA PRO A 117 16.37 5.96 6.98
C PRO A 117 16.64 5.59 8.45
N SER A 118 17.33 6.46 9.18
CA SER A 118 17.59 6.35 10.62
C SER A 118 17.30 7.68 11.31
N GLN A 119 16.16 7.73 12.01
CA GLN A 119 15.62 8.93 12.64
C GLN A 119 16.18 9.14 14.05
N GLU A 120 16.34 10.41 14.41
CA GLU A 120 16.77 10.81 15.74
C GLU A 120 15.68 10.58 16.79
N TRP A 121 16.09 10.29 18.03
CA TRP A 121 15.16 9.94 19.11
C TRP A 121 14.12 11.04 19.42
N TYR A 122 14.50 12.31 19.26
CA TYR A 122 13.62 13.46 19.52
C TYR A 122 12.55 13.68 18.44
N THR A 123 12.58 12.93 17.35
CA THR A 123 11.58 12.97 16.26
C THR A 123 10.45 11.94 16.44
N GLU A 124 10.30 11.36 17.62
CA GLU A 124 9.24 10.37 17.91
C GLU A 124 7.81 10.90 17.67
N ASN A 125 7.62 12.23 17.68
CA ASN A 125 6.37 12.88 17.28
C ASN A 125 5.91 12.50 15.86
N LEU A 126 6.83 12.20 14.93
CA LEU A 126 6.51 11.78 13.56
C LEU A 126 5.61 10.55 13.53
N ARG A 127 5.82 9.58 14.43
CA ARG A 127 5.00 8.35 14.48
C ARG A 127 3.51 8.66 14.70
N TYR A 128 3.22 9.66 15.52
CA TYR A 128 1.86 10.09 15.83
C TYR A 128 1.31 11.03 14.76
N TYR A 129 2.17 11.87 14.16
CA TYR A 129 1.81 12.71 13.02
C TYR A 129 1.33 11.85 11.84
N TYR A 130 2.09 10.83 11.43
CA TYR A 130 1.70 9.93 10.34
C TYR A 130 0.38 9.19 10.61
N LEU A 131 0.04 8.91 11.88
CA LEU A 131 -1.21 8.25 12.25
C LEU A 131 -2.46 9.13 12.02
N ILE A 132 -2.33 10.46 12.11
CA ILE A 132 -3.46 11.40 12.00
C ILE A 132 -3.62 12.00 10.60
N LEU A 133 -2.71 11.71 9.67
CA LEU A 133 -2.85 12.12 8.28
C LEU A 133 -4.00 11.35 7.60
N PRO A 134 -4.73 11.98 6.66
CA PRO A 134 -5.79 11.33 5.90
C PRO A 134 -5.24 10.46 4.76
N THR A 135 -4.36 9.52 5.09
CA THR A 135 -3.72 8.57 4.16
C THR A 135 -4.02 7.13 4.58
N VAL A 136 -3.67 6.16 3.72
CA VAL A 136 -3.78 4.72 4.03
C VAL A 136 -2.99 4.35 5.30
N ASP A 137 -1.86 5.01 5.53
CA ASP A 137 -1.01 4.77 6.69
C ASP A 137 -1.64 5.21 8.01
N GLY A 138 -2.52 6.22 7.94
CA GLY A 138 -3.33 6.76 9.02
C GLY A 138 -4.84 6.47 8.84
N SER A 139 -5.20 5.34 8.23
CA SER A 139 -6.61 4.99 7.96
C SER A 139 -7.40 4.67 9.24
N LEU A 140 -8.73 4.64 9.14
CA LEU A 140 -9.62 4.48 10.29
C LEU A 140 -9.34 3.19 11.08
N SER A 141 -8.97 2.11 10.38
CA SER A 141 -8.68 0.82 11.00
C SER A 141 -7.39 0.84 11.82
N ARG A 142 -6.41 1.65 11.42
CA ARG A 142 -5.13 1.83 12.12
C ARG A 142 -5.24 2.77 13.31
N ARG A 143 -6.01 3.86 13.18
CA ARG A 143 -6.26 4.83 14.26
C ARG A 143 -6.90 4.18 15.48
N PHE A 144 -7.96 3.41 15.26
CA PHE A 144 -8.77 2.85 16.35
C PHE A 144 -7.94 2.04 17.35
N GLY A 145 -7.10 1.13 16.85
CA GLY A 145 -6.35 0.19 17.69
C GLY A 145 -5.42 0.87 18.70
N PHE A 146 -4.71 1.93 18.28
CA PHE A 146 -3.86 2.69 19.17
C PHE A 146 -4.67 3.61 20.11
N LEU A 147 -5.65 4.34 19.55
CA LEU A 147 -6.44 5.31 20.31
C LEU A 147 -7.24 4.65 21.45
N ILE A 148 -7.85 3.48 21.20
CA ILE A 148 -8.59 2.76 22.23
C ILE A 148 -7.67 2.18 23.32
N THR A 149 -6.44 1.82 22.96
CA THR A 149 -5.41 1.37 23.90
C THR A 149 -4.97 2.54 24.80
N ALA A 150 -4.67 3.69 24.21
CA ALA A 150 -4.30 4.90 24.95
C ALA A 150 -5.42 5.34 25.89
N PHE A 151 -6.67 5.37 25.42
CA PHE A 151 -7.83 5.67 26.25
C PHE A 151 -7.97 4.71 27.43
N SER A 152 -7.90 3.39 27.16
CA SER A 152 -8.01 2.35 28.17
C SER A 152 -6.90 2.45 29.22
N LEU A 153 -5.69 2.80 28.81
CA LEU A 153 -4.55 3.07 29.70
C LEU A 153 -4.82 4.26 30.62
N PHE A 154 -5.13 5.42 30.05
CA PHE A 154 -5.28 6.65 30.83
C PHE A 154 -6.49 6.60 31.77
N VAL A 155 -7.65 6.10 31.32
CA VAL A 155 -8.84 5.98 32.18
C VAL A 155 -8.58 5.03 33.35
N SER A 156 -7.92 3.90 33.10
CA SER A 156 -7.57 2.93 34.15
C SER A 156 -6.57 3.54 35.14
N MET A 157 -5.56 4.25 34.63
CA MET A 157 -4.56 4.94 35.45
C MET A 157 -5.20 5.98 36.36
N PHE A 158 -6.05 6.87 35.84
CA PHE A 158 -6.71 7.91 36.63
C PHE A 158 -7.60 7.31 37.73
N ILE A 159 -8.34 6.25 37.44
CA ILE A 159 -9.17 5.56 38.44
C ILE A 159 -8.29 4.91 39.53
N MET A 160 -7.21 4.23 39.15
CA MET A 160 -6.32 3.54 40.09
C MET A 160 -5.48 4.49 40.94
N LEU A 161 -5.04 5.63 40.39
CA LEU A 161 -4.38 6.71 41.14
C LEU A 161 -5.32 7.30 42.19
N ARG A 162 -6.56 7.61 41.79
CA ARG A 162 -7.54 8.25 42.68
C ARG A 162 -8.07 7.33 43.77
N ARG A 163 -8.47 6.11 43.43
CA ARG A 163 -9.14 5.19 44.38
C ARG A 163 -8.18 4.39 45.24
N LYS A 164 -6.89 4.31 44.88
CA LYS A 164 -5.82 3.52 45.52
C LYS A 164 -6.08 2.00 45.55
N ARG A 165 -7.21 1.54 46.07
CA ARG A 165 -7.66 0.14 46.05
C ARG A 165 -9.05 0.05 45.41
N VAL A 166 -9.21 -0.88 44.47
CA VAL A 166 -10.48 -1.17 43.82
C VAL A 166 -10.85 -2.62 44.12
N PRO A 167 -12.00 -2.88 44.79
CA PRO A 167 -12.46 -4.24 45.03
C PRO A 167 -12.57 -5.05 43.74
N GLY A 168 -12.12 -6.31 43.75
CA GLY A 168 -12.13 -7.19 42.58
C GLY A 168 -10.94 -7.00 41.61
N VAL A 169 -10.08 -5.99 41.80
CA VAL A 169 -8.91 -5.76 40.94
C VAL A 169 -7.61 -5.89 41.73
N ALA A 170 -6.78 -6.86 41.36
CA ALA A 170 -5.46 -7.04 41.96
C ALA A 170 -4.51 -5.90 41.53
N ARG A 171 -4.15 -5.03 42.49
CA ARG A 171 -3.34 -3.83 42.24
C ARG A 171 -1.99 -4.12 41.59
N GLY A 172 -1.28 -5.16 42.05
CA GLY A 172 0.08 -5.50 41.58
C GLY A 172 0.19 -5.72 40.07
N PRO A 173 -0.47 -6.75 39.51
CA PRO A 173 -0.42 -7.03 38.07
C PRO A 173 -1.00 -5.89 37.23
N ALA A 174 -2.07 -5.24 37.68
CA ALA A 174 -2.66 -4.09 36.98
C ALA A 174 -1.65 -2.94 36.77
N TRP A 175 -0.87 -2.58 37.80
CA TRP A 175 0.18 -1.57 37.67
C TRP A 175 1.34 -2.01 36.80
N ARG A 176 1.71 -3.30 36.83
CA ARG A 176 2.78 -3.82 35.96
C ARG A 176 2.35 -3.81 34.49
N LEU A 177 1.11 -4.19 34.18
CA LEU A 177 0.56 -4.07 32.83
C LEU A 177 0.63 -2.63 32.29
N MET A 178 0.18 -1.65 33.08
CA MET A 178 0.32 -0.23 32.72
C MET A 178 1.79 0.17 32.55
N GLY A 179 2.66 -0.30 33.44
CA GLY A 179 4.11 -0.09 33.39
C GLY A 179 4.73 -0.61 32.10
N VAL A 180 4.32 -1.79 31.62
CA VAL A 180 4.76 -2.34 30.33
C VAL A 180 4.38 -1.41 29.18
N ILE A 181 3.14 -0.92 29.15
CA ILE A 181 2.67 -0.04 28.06
C ILE A 181 3.44 1.29 28.07
N PHE A 182 3.59 1.95 29.24
CA PHE A 182 4.35 3.19 29.34
C PHE A 182 5.84 3.01 28.99
N ALA A 183 6.47 1.96 29.51
CA ALA A 183 7.85 1.67 29.18
C ALA A 183 8.02 1.34 27.69
N THR A 184 7.05 0.69 27.06
CA THR A 184 7.07 0.45 25.61
C THR A 184 6.99 1.75 24.82
N MET A 185 6.07 2.66 25.17
CA MET A 185 5.96 3.97 24.53
C MET A 185 7.27 4.76 24.65
N PHE A 186 7.91 4.71 25.82
CA PHE A 186 9.21 5.34 26.03
C PHE A 186 10.30 4.69 25.19
N VAL A 187 10.37 3.36 25.14
CA VAL A 187 11.46 2.68 24.45
C VAL A 187 11.32 2.74 22.92
N LEU A 188 10.10 2.86 22.39
CA LEU A 188 9.87 3.13 20.97
C LEU A 188 10.53 4.43 20.49
N MET A 189 10.75 5.40 21.38
CA MET A 189 11.48 6.63 21.11
C MET A 189 12.90 6.38 20.59
N PHE A 190 13.54 5.28 20.97
CA PHE A 190 14.91 4.93 20.55
C PHE A 190 14.96 4.01 19.32
N THR A 191 13.83 3.73 18.68
CA THR A 191 13.82 2.96 17.43
C THR A 191 14.24 3.85 16.25
N PRO A 192 15.11 3.37 15.34
CA PRO A 192 15.59 4.17 14.22
C PRO A 192 14.49 4.51 13.21
N THR A 193 13.41 3.72 13.11
CA THR A 193 12.29 3.98 12.20
C THR A 193 10.99 4.32 12.92
N LYS A 194 10.31 5.37 12.46
CA LYS A 194 9.15 6.00 13.14
C LYS A 194 7.80 5.63 12.49
N TRP A 195 7.69 4.39 12.01
CA TRP A 195 6.50 3.93 11.29
C TRP A 195 5.29 3.66 12.18
N VAL A 196 4.09 3.89 11.61
CA VAL A 196 2.79 3.58 12.23
C VAL A 196 2.59 2.07 12.41
N HIS A 197 3.23 1.25 11.56
CA HIS A 197 3.21 -0.21 11.65
C HIS A 197 3.58 -0.76 13.04
N HIS A 198 4.46 -0.06 13.75
CA HIS A 198 4.94 -0.48 15.08
C HIS A 198 3.85 -0.40 16.16
N PHE A 199 2.69 0.23 15.91
CA PHE A 199 1.58 0.15 16.87
C PHE A 199 0.96 -1.25 16.97
N GLY A 200 1.26 -2.16 16.04
CA GLY A 200 0.89 -3.58 16.13
C GLY A 200 1.41 -4.30 17.38
N LEU A 201 2.48 -3.78 18.00
CA LEU A 201 3.07 -4.31 19.23
C LEU A 201 2.08 -4.26 20.42
N PHE A 202 1.17 -3.28 20.42
CA PHE A 202 0.22 -3.09 21.50
C PHE A 202 -1.00 -4.00 21.42
N ALA A 203 -1.13 -4.86 20.40
CA ALA A 203 -2.33 -5.68 20.21
C ALA A 203 -2.66 -6.56 21.44
N ALA A 204 -1.67 -7.26 21.98
CA ALA A 204 -1.88 -8.16 23.13
C ALA A 204 -2.08 -7.39 24.45
N VAL A 205 -1.19 -6.44 24.76
CA VAL A 205 -1.24 -5.67 26.01
C VAL A 205 -2.40 -4.67 26.04
N GLY A 206 -2.77 -4.11 24.87
CA GLY A 206 -3.91 -3.23 24.70
C GLY A 206 -5.24 -3.94 24.90
N ALA A 207 -5.38 -5.18 24.44
CA ALA A 207 -6.56 -6.00 24.70
C ALA A 207 -6.74 -6.27 26.21
N ALA A 208 -5.68 -6.67 26.91
CA ALA A 208 -5.72 -6.83 28.37
C ALA A 208 -6.02 -5.50 29.09
N MET A 209 -5.51 -4.39 28.57
CA MET A 209 -5.76 -3.06 29.11
C MET A 209 -7.22 -2.64 28.94
N ALA A 210 -7.82 -2.90 27.77
CA ALA A 210 -9.23 -2.63 27.50
C ALA A 210 -10.16 -3.47 28.41
N ALA A 211 -9.81 -4.73 28.68
CA ALA A 211 -10.54 -5.57 29.62
C ALA A 211 -10.52 -4.98 31.04
N LEU A 212 -9.34 -4.56 31.53
CA LEU A 212 -9.23 -3.91 32.84
C LEU A 212 -9.99 -2.56 32.87
N ALA A 213 -9.88 -1.75 31.82
CA ALA A 213 -10.62 -0.49 31.71
C ALA A 213 -12.13 -0.71 31.80
N THR A 214 -12.65 -1.71 31.09
CA THR A 214 -14.08 -2.08 31.10
C THR A 214 -14.57 -2.43 32.50
N VAL A 215 -13.80 -3.19 33.28
CA VAL A 215 -14.13 -3.50 34.68
C VAL A 215 -14.09 -2.24 35.55
N LEU A 216 -13.07 -1.38 35.37
CA LEU A 216 -12.88 -0.17 36.19
C LEU A 216 -13.94 0.91 35.95
N VAL A 217 -14.49 1.00 34.72
CA VAL A 217 -15.56 1.95 34.37
C VAL A 217 -16.96 1.39 34.62
N SER A 218 -17.07 0.13 35.04
CA SER A 218 -18.35 -0.52 35.32
C SER A 218 -19.16 0.22 36.40
N PRO A 219 -20.51 0.09 36.40
CA PRO A 219 -21.35 0.69 37.44
C PRO A 219 -21.00 0.28 38.88
N ALA A 220 -20.41 -0.90 39.07
CA ALA A 220 -19.98 -1.40 40.39
C ALA A 220 -18.81 -0.57 40.97
N VAL A 221 -17.87 -0.15 40.11
CA VAL A 221 -16.69 0.64 40.51
C VAL A 221 -16.97 2.14 40.39
N LEU A 222 -17.55 2.56 39.27
CA LEU A 222 -17.82 3.94 38.91
C LEU A 222 -19.29 4.29 39.15
N ARG A 223 -19.67 4.44 40.41
CA ARG A 223 -21.08 4.59 40.84
C ARG A 223 -21.79 5.81 40.23
N TRP A 224 -21.14 6.98 40.16
CA TRP A 224 -21.79 8.20 39.70
C TRP A 224 -21.98 8.21 38.17
N SER A 225 -23.23 8.30 37.71
CA SER A 225 -23.61 8.32 36.29
C SER A 225 -22.86 9.36 35.47
N ARG A 226 -22.56 10.54 36.02
CA ARG A 226 -21.76 11.57 35.33
C ARG A 226 -20.43 11.02 34.83
N ASN A 227 -19.68 10.32 35.69
CA ASN A 227 -18.36 9.80 35.34
C ASN A 227 -18.46 8.66 34.32
N ARG A 228 -19.49 7.81 34.44
CA ARG A 228 -19.78 6.76 33.46
C ARG A 228 -20.12 7.36 32.10
N MET A 229 -20.91 8.43 32.09
CA MET A 229 -21.27 9.13 30.87
C MET A 229 -20.05 9.80 30.23
N THR A 230 -19.12 10.35 31.02
CA THR A 230 -17.84 10.87 30.49
C THR A 230 -17.07 9.82 29.69
N VAL A 231 -17.08 8.55 30.13
CA VAL A 231 -16.45 7.45 29.38
C VAL A 231 -17.14 7.25 28.03
N VAL A 232 -18.47 7.25 27.99
CA VAL A 232 -19.25 7.17 26.74
C VAL A 232 -18.95 8.37 25.83
N THR A 233 -18.93 9.58 26.39
CA THR A 233 -18.61 10.81 25.65
C THR A 233 -17.23 10.71 25.00
N VAL A 234 -16.21 10.29 25.74
CA VAL A 234 -14.86 10.13 25.17
C VAL A 234 -14.81 9.03 24.11
N VAL A 235 -15.50 7.90 24.30
CA VAL A 235 -15.58 6.84 23.29
C VAL A 235 -16.22 7.36 21.99
N LEU A 236 -17.29 8.15 22.07
CA LEU A 236 -17.93 8.76 20.90
C LEU A 236 -17.00 9.76 20.18
N PHE A 237 -16.24 10.57 20.95
CA PHE A 237 -15.23 11.46 20.38
C PHE A 237 -14.11 10.68 19.67
N LEU A 238 -13.64 9.57 20.27
CA LEU A 238 -12.63 8.71 19.67
C LEU A 238 -13.12 8.08 18.37
N LEU A 239 -14.39 7.65 18.31
CA LEU A 239 -15.00 7.16 17.08
C LEU A 239 -15.08 8.28 16.02
N ALA A 240 -15.49 9.50 16.39
CA ALA A 240 -15.48 10.62 15.45
C ALA A 240 -14.08 10.86 14.85
N LEU A 241 -13.04 10.91 15.69
CA LEU A 241 -11.65 11.10 15.26
C LEU A 241 -11.14 9.92 14.40
N THR A 242 -11.57 8.70 14.72
CA THR A 242 -11.24 7.48 13.98
C THR A 242 -11.84 7.50 12.57
N PHE A 243 -13.10 7.92 12.42
CA PHE A 243 -13.80 7.97 11.13
C PHE A 243 -13.48 9.23 10.30
N ALA A 244 -12.67 10.16 10.82
CA ALA A 244 -12.22 11.36 10.13
C ALA A 244 -11.01 11.09 9.21
N THR A 245 -11.11 10.08 8.36
CA THR A 245 -10.11 9.64 7.37
C THR A 245 -10.73 8.60 6.43
N THR A 246 -9.94 8.07 5.49
CA THR A 246 -10.39 7.02 4.55
C THR A 246 -10.47 5.64 5.22
N ASN A 247 -11.20 4.73 4.58
CA ASN A 247 -11.18 3.29 4.87
C ASN A 247 -10.12 2.55 4.04
N GLY A 248 -8.96 3.20 3.84
CA GLY A 248 -7.90 2.69 2.98
C GLY A 248 -7.17 1.47 3.54
N TRP A 249 -6.85 0.54 2.63
CA TRP A 249 -5.98 -0.61 2.88
C TRP A 249 -4.82 -0.63 1.89
N TRP A 250 -3.77 -1.39 2.19
CA TRP A 250 -2.55 -1.39 1.38
C TRP A 250 -2.72 -2.15 0.06
N TYR A 251 -2.20 -1.56 -1.01
CA TYR A 251 -2.08 -2.15 -2.35
C TYR A 251 -3.35 -2.93 -2.73
N VAL A 252 -3.22 -4.23 -3.03
CA VAL A 252 -4.31 -5.11 -3.45
C VAL A 252 -5.39 -5.37 -2.39
N SER A 253 -5.15 -5.04 -1.12
CA SER A 253 -6.16 -5.19 -0.05
C SER A 253 -7.25 -4.13 -0.10
N SER A 254 -7.05 -3.08 -0.91
CA SER A 254 -8.03 -2.02 -1.11
C SER A 254 -9.10 -2.34 -2.14
N TYR A 255 -8.94 -3.42 -2.91
CA TYR A 255 -9.77 -3.66 -4.09
C TYR A 255 -11.21 -3.98 -3.67
N GLY A 256 -12.16 -3.20 -4.21
CA GLY A 256 -13.59 -3.27 -3.90
C GLY A 256 -14.01 -2.73 -2.52
N VAL A 257 -13.08 -2.29 -1.67
CA VAL A 257 -13.39 -1.80 -0.32
C VAL A 257 -14.19 -0.49 -0.39
N PRO A 258 -15.31 -0.34 0.35
CA PRO A 258 -16.05 0.92 0.42
C PRO A 258 -15.20 2.05 1.02
N PHE A 259 -15.30 3.25 0.44
CA PHE A 259 -14.64 4.47 0.94
C PHE A 259 -13.10 4.35 1.03
N ASN A 260 -12.48 3.73 0.04
CA ASN A 260 -11.01 3.52 0.02
C ASN A 260 -10.21 4.83 -0.09
N ASN A 261 -10.72 5.78 -0.89
CA ASN A 261 -10.11 7.07 -1.22
C ASN A 261 -10.83 8.28 -0.58
N THR A 262 -12.01 8.06 0.00
CA THR A 262 -12.88 9.10 0.56
C THR A 262 -13.21 8.81 2.02
N MET A 263 -13.68 9.81 2.75
CA MET A 263 -14.17 9.59 4.12
C MET A 263 -15.53 8.88 4.07
N PRO A 264 -15.79 7.89 4.96
CA PRO A 264 -17.10 7.26 5.06
C PRO A 264 -18.23 8.27 5.27
N ALA A 265 -19.25 8.21 4.42
CA ALA A 265 -20.42 9.09 4.47
C ALA A 265 -21.71 8.30 4.23
N ILE A 266 -22.79 8.72 4.88
CA ILE A 266 -24.13 8.15 4.73
C ILE A 266 -25.07 9.30 4.35
N ALA A 267 -25.76 9.17 3.21
CA ALA A 267 -26.64 10.21 2.66
C ALA A 267 -25.98 11.61 2.60
N GLY A 268 -24.71 11.67 2.18
CA GLY A 268 -23.94 12.92 2.06
C GLY A 268 -23.36 13.47 3.37
N ILE A 269 -23.70 12.90 4.53
CA ILE A 269 -23.15 13.33 5.82
C ILE A 269 -22.03 12.37 6.25
N SER A 270 -20.86 12.91 6.59
CA SER A 270 -19.74 12.08 7.04
C SER A 270 -20.09 11.33 8.35
N VAL A 271 -19.66 10.07 8.46
CA VAL A 271 -19.86 9.26 9.67
C VAL A 271 -19.13 9.89 10.87
N SER A 272 -17.99 10.56 10.62
CA SER A 272 -17.29 11.37 11.62
C SER A 272 -18.19 12.47 12.19
N THR A 273 -18.89 13.23 11.34
CA THR A 273 -19.84 14.26 11.76
C THR A 273 -20.99 13.68 12.58
N MET A 274 -21.50 12.50 12.21
CA MET A 274 -22.54 11.81 12.98
C MET A 274 -22.06 11.45 14.39
N PHE A 275 -20.87 10.86 14.52
CA PHE A 275 -20.27 10.56 15.83
C PHE A 275 -19.94 11.82 16.62
N LEU A 276 -19.54 12.91 15.96
CA LEU A 276 -19.30 14.21 16.59
C LEU A 276 -20.60 14.79 17.16
N GLY A 277 -21.71 14.69 16.43
CA GLY A 277 -23.04 15.07 16.92
C GLY A 277 -23.45 14.26 18.16
N LEU A 278 -23.25 12.94 18.14
CA LEU A 278 -23.49 12.07 19.31
C LEU A 278 -22.58 12.43 20.48
N PHE A 279 -21.31 12.76 20.23
CA PHE A 279 -20.38 13.27 21.25
C PHE A 279 -20.90 14.54 21.91
N VAL A 280 -21.35 15.53 21.13
CA VAL A 280 -21.88 16.81 21.66
C VAL A 280 -23.12 16.55 22.52
N LEU A 281 -24.07 15.74 22.05
CA LEU A 281 -25.27 15.38 22.85
C LEU A 281 -24.89 14.67 24.16
N SER A 282 -23.96 13.73 24.07
CA SER A 282 -23.42 13.01 25.23
C SER A 282 -22.70 13.93 26.22
N ALA A 283 -21.94 14.91 25.71
CA ALA A 283 -21.24 15.90 26.52
C ALA A 283 -22.22 16.84 27.24
N ILE A 284 -23.24 17.34 26.55
CA ILE A 284 -24.31 18.16 27.14
C ILE A 284 -24.99 17.37 28.27
N TYR A 285 -25.34 16.10 28.03
CA TYR A 285 -25.93 15.25 29.07
C TYR A 285 -24.98 15.03 30.27
N THR A 286 -23.68 14.84 30.01
CA THR A 286 -22.66 14.73 31.05
C THR A 286 -22.53 16.01 31.89
N VAL A 287 -22.57 17.18 31.25
CA VAL A 287 -22.53 18.49 31.92
C VAL A 287 -23.82 18.71 32.72
N TRP A 288 -24.97 18.37 32.18
CA TRP A 288 -26.23 18.40 32.92
C TRP A 288 -26.17 17.51 34.18
N LEU A 289 -25.67 16.28 34.05
CA LEU A 289 -25.43 15.39 35.21
C LEU A 289 -24.42 15.97 36.22
N HIS A 290 -23.56 16.90 35.81
CA HIS A 290 -22.65 17.58 36.71
C HIS A 290 -23.36 18.57 37.63
N PHE A 291 -24.37 19.29 37.13
CA PHE A 291 -25.14 20.31 37.85
C PHE A 291 -26.38 19.77 38.55
N THR A 292 -26.78 18.52 38.30
CA THR A 292 -27.92 17.87 38.96
C THR A 292 -27.54 17.10 40.23
N ALA A 293 -28.55 16.74 41.03
CA ALA A 293 -28.39 15.86 42.18
C ALA A 293 -27.81 14.49 41.77
N ARG A 294 -26.90 13.94 42.60
CA ARG A 294 -26.12 12.74 42.30
C ARG A 294 -26.92 11.45 42.05
N ASN A 295 -28.19 11.42 42.48
CA ASN A 295 -29.12 10.31 42.28
C ASN A 295 -29.85 10.38 40.93
N ARG A 296 -29.73 11.49 40.17
CA ARG A 296 -30.27 11.58 38.82
C ARG A 296 -29.35 10.89 37.80
N GLY A 297 -29.93 10.42 36.70
CA GLY A 297 -29.20 9.68 35.67
C GLY A 297 -29.03 8.18 35.95
N GLU A 298 -29.87 7.61 36.82
CA GLU A 298 -29.89 6.16 37.14
C GLU A 298 -30.97 5.38 36.38
N GLY A 299 -31.58 5.99 35.36
CA GLY A 299 -32.59 5.34 34.52
C GLY A 299 -32.04 4.18 33.67
N VAL A 300 -32.96 3.36 33.15
CA VAL A 300 -32.64 2.15 32.36
C VAL A 300 -31.72 2.46 31.18
N ILE A 301 -32.00 3.53 30.44
CA ILE A 301 -31.23 3.94 29.26
C ILE A 301 -29.78 4.31 29.61
N ALA A 302 -29.57 5.15 30.64
CA ALA A 302 -28.23 5.56 31.06
C ALA A 302 -27.42 4.36 31.58
N ARG A 303 -28.06 3.41 32.28
CA ARG A 303 -27.42 2.16 32.71
C ARG A 303 -27.05 1.26 31.54
N ALA A 304 -27.94 1.12 30.54
CA ALA A 304 -27.67 0.33 29.34
C ALA A 304 -26.49 0.92 28.52
N LEU A 305 -26.53 2.23 28.24
CA LEU A 305 -25.47 2.91 27.46
C LEU A 305 -24.09 2.87 28.14
N THR A 306 -24.06 2.87 29.47
CA THR A 306 -22.80 2.92 30.23
C THR A 306 -22.31 1.55 30.71
N ALA A 307 -23.02 0.46 30.42
CA ALA A 307 -22.70 -0.87 30.93
C ALA A 307 -21.33 -1.36 30.43
N ALA A 308 -21.07 -1.23 29.12
CA ALA A 308 -19.83 -1.71 28.49
C ALA A 308 -19.49 -0.92 27.20
N PRO A 309 -19.23 0.39 27.26
CA PRO A 309 -19.02 1.21 26.06
C PRO A 309 -17.76 0.83 25.27
N ILE A 310 -16.68 0.38 25.94
CA ILE A 310 -15.43 -0.02 25.28
C ILE A 310 -15.64 -1.28 24.40
N PRO A 311 -16.19 -2.41 24.91
CA PRO A 311 -16.50 -3.57 24.09
C PRO A 311 -17.48 -3.30 22.95
N VAL A 312 -18.50 -2.45 23.18
CA VAL A 312 -19.48 -2.10 22.13
C VAL A 312 -18.79 -1.37 20.98
N ALA A 313 -17.96 -0.36 21.27
CA ALA A 313 -17.20 0.36 20.25
C ALA A 313 -16.22 -0.57 19.50
N ALA A 314 -15.51 -1.43 20.24
CA ALA A 314 -14.58 -2.39 19.63
C ALA A 314 -15.31 -3.42 18.74
N GLY A 315 -16.43 -3.98 19.20
CA GLY A 315 -17.25 -4.90 18.43
C GLY A 315 -17.81 -4.26 17.16
N PHE A 316 -18.27 -3.01 17.26
CA PHE A 316 -18.70 -2.23 16.09
C PHE A 316 -17.58 -2.06 15.07
N MET A 317 -16.38 -1.65 15.50
CA MET A 317 -15.23 -1.50 14.60
C MET A 317 -14.81 -2.82 13.94
N VAL A 318 -14.82 -3.92 14.69
CA VAL A 318 -14.54 -5.26 14.14
C VAL A 318 -15.56 -5.63 13.06
N LEU A 319 -16.85 -5.39 13.30
CA LEU A 319 -17.89 -5.62 12.29
C LEU A 319 -17.66 -4.76 11.03
N VAL A 320 -17.29 -3.49 11.20
CA VAL A 320 -16.95 -2.61 10.07
C VAL A 320 -15.77 -3.17 9.27
N PHE A 321 -14.71 -3.66 9.93
CA PHE A 321 -13.55 -4.23 9.25
C PHE A 321 -13.89 -5.49 8.46
N VAL A 322 -14.63 -6.42 9.08
CA VAL A 322 -15.05 -7.68 8.44
C VAL A 322 -15.99 -7.40 7.28
N ALA A 323 -17.00 -6.53 7.47
CA ALA A 323 -17.94 -6.15 6.44
C ALA A 323 -17.23 -5.45 5.27
N SER A 324 -16.29 -4.54 5.54
CA SER A 324 -15.49 -3.85 4.53
C SER A 324 -14.75 -4.82 3.61
N MET A 325 -14.08 -5.82 4.19
CA MET A 325 -13.35 -6.84 3.42
C MET A 325 -14.28 -7.79 2.68
N ALA A 326 -15.37 -8.24 3.33
CA ALA A 326 -16.35 -9.11 2.70
C ALA A 326 -17.01 -8.43 1.48
N VAL A 327 -17.39 -7.16 1.61
CA VAL A 327 -17.92 -6.37 0.49
C VAL A 327 -16.89 -6.26 -0.63
N GLY A 328 -15.61 -6.02 -0.32
CA GLY A 328 -14.55 -5.98 -1.31
C GLY A 328 -14.43 -7.29 -2.10
N VAL A 329 -14.38 -8.43 -1.39
CA VAL A 329 -14.33 -9.76 -2.01
C VAL A 329 -15.54 -10.05 -2.89
N VAL A 330 -16.75 -9.73 -2.43
CA VAL A 330 -17.99 -9.99 -3.19
C VAL A 330 -18.11 -9.09 -4.41
N ARG A 331 -17.77 -7.80 -4.30
CA ARG A 331 -17.88 -6.84 -5.42
C ARG A 331 -16.87 -7.09 -6.52
N GLN A 332 -15.69 -7.60 -6.17
CA GLN A 332 -14.59 -7.82 -7.11
C GLN A 332 -14.71 -9.14 -7.86
N TYR A 333 -15.60 -10.05 -7.46
CA TYR A 333 -15.78 -11.31 -8.19
C TYR A 333 -16.32 -11.03 -9.62
N PRO A 334 -15.74 -11.61 -10.69
CA PRO A 334 -14.78 -12.73 -10.70
C PRO A 334 -13.28 -12.36 -10.70
N THR A 335 -12.92 -11.07 -10.73
CA THR A 335 -11.51 -10.63 -10.76
C THR A 335 -10.80 -10.81 -9.41
N TYR A 336 -9.57 -10.29 -9.32
CA TYR A 336 -8.71 -10.40 -8.16
C TYR A 336 -9.35 -9.76 -6.91
N SER A 337 -9.41 -10.55 -5.85
CA SER A 337 -9.49 -10.05 -4.48
C SER A 337 -8.61 -10.92 -3.59
N ASN A 338 -8.11 -10.38 -2.48
CA ASN A 338 -7.31 -11.18 -1.55
C ASN A 338 -8.03 -12.46 -1.08
N GLY A 339 -9.33 -12.38 -0.83
CA GLY A 339 -10.13 -13.54 -0.43
C GLY A 339 -10.19 -14.59 -1.54
N TRP A 340 -10.45 -14.16 -2.78
CA TRP A 340 -10.56 -15.06 -3.92
C TRP A 340 -9.21 -15.68 -4.31
N ALA A 341 -8.13 -14.90 -4.32
CA ALA A 341 -6.78 -15.38 -4.59
C ALA A 341 -6.35 -16.47 -3.60
N ASN A 342 -6.63 -16.28 -2.30
CA ASN A 342 -6.33 -17.29 -1.28
C ASN A 342 -7.13 -18.58 -1.49
N LEU A 343 -8.39 -18.50 -1.93
CA LEU A 343 -9.19 -19.68 -2.24
C LEU A 343 -8.66 -20.40 -3.50
N ARG A 344 -8.32 -19.65 -4.55
CA ARG A 344 -7.74 -20.18 -5.79
C ARG A 344 -6.35 -20.78 -5.59
N ALA A 345 -5.56 -20.26 -4.65
CA ALA A 345 -4.24 -20.82 -4.32
C ALA A 345 -4.33 -22.28 -3.86
N LEU A 346 -5.44 -22.70 -3.25
CA LEU A 346 -5.70 -24.10 -2.88
C LEU A 346 -5.81 -25.03 -4.10
N ALA A 347 -6.10 -24.48 -5.28
CA ALA A 347 -6.16 -25.19 -6.56
C ALA A 347 -4.97 -24.86 -7.48
N GLY A 348 -3.91 -24.23 -6.96
CA GLY A 348 -2.70 -23.90 -7.73
C GLY A 348 -2.72 -22.54 -8.45
N GLY A 349 -3.61 -21.61 -8.08
CA GLY A 349 -3.62 -20.26 -8.65
C GLY A 349 -2.40 -19.39 -8.25
N CYS A 350 -2.02 -18.48 -9.13
CA CYS A 350 -0.82 -17.63 -9.02
C CYS A 350 -1.10 -16.19 -8.58
N GLY A 351 -2.17 -15.99 -7.81
CA GLY A 351 -2.54 -14.68 -7.28
C GLY A 351 -2.91 -13.71 -8.41
N LEU A 352 -2.30 -12.52 -8.41
CA LEU A 352 -2.62 -11.45 -9.35
C LEU A 352 -2.11 -11.75 -10.77
N ALA A 353 -1.11 -12.61 -10.93
CA ALA A 353 -0.54 -12.98 -12.23
C ALA A 353 -1.55 -13.66 -13.18
N ASP A 354 -2.58 -14.28 -12.64
CA ASP A 354 -3.63 -14.94 -13.42
C ASP A 354 -4.71 -13.97 -13.90
N ASP A 355 -4.88 -12.83 -13.22
CA ASP A 355 -5.96 -11.86 -13.48
C ASP A 355 -5.45 -10.59 -14.18
N VAL A 356 -4.14 -10.36 -14.19
CA VAL A 356 -3.52 -9.30 -15.01
C VAL A 356 -3.27 -9.82 -16.41
N LEU A 357 -3.80 -9.09 -17.37
CA LEU A 357 -3.66 -9.31 -18.80
C LEU A 357 -2.57 -8.39 -19.34
N VAL A 358 -1.67 -8.93 -20.15
CA VAL A 358 -0.62 -8.22 -20.87
C VAL A 358 -0.87 -8.37 -22.37
N GLU A 359 -0.58 -7.32 -23.12
CA GLU A 359 -0.54 -7.32 -24.58
C GLU A 359 0.93 -7.48 -25.02
N PRO A 360 1.37 -8.67 -25.49
CA PRO A 360 2.78 -8.92 -25.80
C PRO A 360 3.34 -8.08 -26.95
N ASP A 361 2.52 -7.86 -27.99
CA ASP A 361 2.84 -7.01 -29.14
C ASP A 361 1.64 -6.11 -29.46
N PRO A 362 1.67 -4.83 -29.05
CA PRO A 362 0.56 -3.89 -29.23
C PRO A 362 0.42 -3.38 -30.67
N ASN A 363 1.25 -3.86 -31.59
CA ASN A 363 1.12 -3.58 -33.01
C ASN A 363 0.16 -4.52 -33.74
N ASN A 364 -0.31 -5.57 -33.06
CA ASN A 364 -1.36 -6.44 -33.57
C ASN A 364 -2.74 -5.94 -33.12
N GLY A 365 -3.79 -6.38 -33.83
CA GLY A 365 -5.17 -6.04 -33.45
C GLY A 365 -5.65 -4.63 -33.82
N PHE A 366 -4.84 -3.81 -34.49
CA PHE A 366 -5.30 -2.54 -35.04
C PHE A 366 -6.48 -2.75 -35.99
N LEU A 367 -7.54 -1.97 -35.80
CA LEU A 367 -8.73 -2.10 -36.63
C LEU A 367 -8.47 -1.54 -38.03
N THR A 368 -9.11 -2.13 -39.02
CA THR A 368 -8.98 -1.69 -40.42
C THR A 368 -10.00 -0.58 -40.69
N PRO A 369 -9.57 0.59 -41.20
CA PRO A 369 -10.49 1.64 -41.57
C PRO A 369 -11.26 1.24 -42.83
N GLN A 370 -12.53 1.66 -42.92
CA GLN A 370 -13.28 1.59 -44.16
C GLN A 370 -12.59 2.42 -45.26
N PRO A 371 -12.71 2.02 -46.52
CA PRO A 371 -12.13 2.75 -47.63
C PRO A 371 -12.80 4.13 -47.78
N GLY A 372 -12.00 5.16 -48.04
CA GLY A 372 -12.48 6.52 -48.24
C GLY A 372 -11.34 7.49 -48.51
N ASP A 373 -11.68 8.75 -48.78
CA ASP A 373 -10.73 9.85 -48.95
C ASP A 373 -10.66 10.68 -47.66
N TYR A 374 -9.49 10.65 -47.01
CA TYR A 374 -9.28 11.16 -45.64
C TYR A 374 -8.15 12.21 -45.53
N GLY A 375 -7.64 12.70 -46.65
CA GLY A 375 -6.63 13.75 -46.66
C GLY A 375 -5.28 13.35 -45.99
N PRO A 376 -4.49 14.34 -45.53
CA PRO A 376 -3.09 14.12 -45.14
C PRO A 376 -2.90 13.39 -43.81
N LEU A 377 -3.85 13.47 -42.87
CA LEU A 377 -3.80 12.71 -41.61
C LEU A 377 -4.30 11.26 -41.80
N GLY A 378 -4.70 10.89 -43.02
CA GLY A 378 -5.24 9.57 -43.34
C GLY A 378 -6.52 9.25 -42.57
N PRO A 379 -6.89 7.95 -42.49
CA PRO A 379 -8.14 7.52 -41.86
C PRO A 379 -8.31 7.93 -40.40
N LEU A 380 -7.23 8.23 -39.67
CA LEU A 380 -7.29 8.74 -38.31
C LEU A 380 -7.90 10.16 -38.26
N GLY A 381 -7.56 11.03 -39.21
CA GLY A 381 -8.11 12.40 -39.28
C GLY A 381 -9.54 12.48 -39.83
N GLY A 382 -9.99 11.43 -40.54
CA GLY A 382 -11.28 11.42 -41.21
C GLY A 382 -11.38 12.48 -42.32
N SER A 383 -12.60 12.93 -42.64
CA SER A 383 -12.83 13.78 -43.82
C SER A 383 -12.44 15.25 -43.64
N LYS A 384 -12.51 15.78 -42.41
CA LYS A 384 -12.31 17.22 -42.12
C LYS A 384 -11.76 17.45 -40.70
N PRO A 385 -10.53 17.01 -40.40
CA PRO A 385 -9.90 17.33 -39.12
C PRO A 385 -9.63 18.84 -39.03
N VAL A 386 -9.94 19.45 -37.88
CA VAL A 386 -9.68 20.87 -37.58
C VAL A 386 -8.70 20.93 -36.41
N GLY A 387 -7.59 21.65 -36.55
CA GLY A 387 -6.62 21.87 -35.47
C GLY A 387 -5.74 20.68 -35.08
N PHE A 388 -5.99 19.48 -35.62
CA PHE A 388 -5.13 18.32 -35.43
C PHE A 388 -3.98 18.29 -36.45
N SER A 389 -2.80 17.86 -36.00
CA SER A 389 -1.62 17.64 -36.85
C SER A 389 -0.89 16.34 -36.47
N ALA A 390 -0.02 15.86 -37.36
CA ALA A 390 0.72 14.61 -37.13
C ALA A 390 1.73 14.74 -35.98
N ASP A 391 2.31 15.93 -35.77
CA ASP A 391 3.29 16.21 -34.70
C ASP A 391 2.71 17.14 -33.61
N GLY A 392 1.38 17.15 -33.46
CA GLY A 392 0.67 18.01 -32.51
C GLY A 392 0.76 17.51 -31.06
N LEU A 393 1.97 17.27 -30.57
CA LEU A 393 2.27 16.86 -29.19
C LEU A 393 3.48 17.64 -28.64
N PRO A 394 3.55 17.90 -27.32
CA PRO A 394 4.78 18.38 -26.70
C PRO A 394 5.92 17.36 -26.82
N GLU A 395 7.16 17.85 -26.94
CA GLU A 395 8.34 16.99 -27.15
C GLU A 395 8.61 15.95 -26.04
N LYS A 396 8.23 16.24 -24.80
CA LYS A 396 8.68 15.52 -23.59
C LYS A 396 7.58 14.69 -22.94
N ILE A 397 6.81 13.97 -23.76
CA ILE A 397 5.75 13.07 -23.31
C ILE A 397 6.24 11.63 -23.39
N VAL A 398 6.11 10.90 -22.29
CA VAL A 398 6.55 9.51 -22.12
C VAL A 398 5.38 8.64 -21.69
N ALA A 399 5.54 7.31 -21.71
CA ALA A 399 4.48 6.38 -21.34
C ALA A 399 4.30 6.30 -19.82
N GLU A 400 3.06 6.45 -19.35
CA GLU A 400 2.62 6.24 -17.94
C GLU A 400 3.41 7.01 -16.87
N ALA A 401 4.13 8.06 -17.27
CA ALA A 401 4.95 8.87 -16.39
C ALA A 401 4.97 10.33 -16.81
N ILE A 402 5.17 11.21 -15.82
CA ILE A 402 5.43 12.63 -16.07
C ILE A 402 6.93 12.85 -16.04
N ARG A 403 7.53 13.12 -17.21
CA ARG A 403 8.96 13.43 -17.31
C ARG A 403 9.25 14.76 -16.62
N VAL A 404 10.16 14.73 -15.65
CA VAL A 404 10.70 15.93 -15.01
C VAL A 404 12.12 16.20 -15.52
N ASN A 405 12.62 17.42 -15.32
CA ASN A 405 13.96 17.80 -15.81
C ASN A 405 15.10 17.21 -15.00
N ASN A 406 14.86 16.91 -13.72
CA ASN A 406 15.85 16.29 -12.87
C ASN A 406 15.86 14.76 -13.10
N PRO A 407 17.04 14.11 -13.16
CA PRO A 407 17.11 12.66 -13.24
C PRO A 407 16.40 12.00 -12.05
N MET A 408 15.64 10.96 -12.34
CA MET A 408 14.91 10.14 -11.36
C MET A 408 15.38 8.69 -11.50
N PRO A 409 15.41 7.89 -10.41
CA PRO A 409 15.71 6.46 -10.50
C PRO A 409 14.53 5.67 -11.08
N GLY A 410 14.81 4.50 -11.66
CA GLY A 410 13.78 3.55 -12.08
C GLY A 410 12.91 4.05 -13.24
N VAL A 411 13.46 4.93 -14.08
CA VAL A 411 12.81 5.51 -15.26
C VAL A 411 12.90 4.58 -16.46
N ASP A 412 11.97 4.76 -17.39
CA ASP A 412 11.93 4.03 -18.66
C ASP A 412 12.90 4.66 -19.69
N HIS A 413 13.28 3.89 -20.71
CA HIS A 413 14.27 4.34 -21.69
C HIS A 413 13.83 5.59 -22.49
N ASP A 414 12.52 5.79 -22.62
CA ASP A 414 11.90 6.93 -23.31
C ASP A 414 12.13 8.28 -22.61
N TRP A 415 12.61 8.30 -21.36
CA TRP A 415 12.99 9.54 -20.67
C TRP A 415 14.24 10.22 -21.26
N GLU A 416 15.17 9.40 -21.77
CA GLU A 416 16.45 9.82 -22.32
C GLU A 416 16.59 9.52 -23.83
N GLY A 417 15.60 8.82 -24.40
CA GLY A 417 15.52 8.55 -25.82
C GLY A 417 15.36 9.81 -26.68
N PRO A 418 15.52 9.69 -28.01
CA PRO A 418 15.29 10.81 -28.91
C PRO A 418 13.82 11.26 -28.86
N PHE A 419 13.57 12.55 -28.69
CA PHE A 419 12.21 13.14 -28.68
C PHE A 419 11.61 13.30 -30.08
N THR A 420 12.42 13.12 -31.11
CA THR A 420 12.02 13.20 -32.51
C THR A 420 12.72 12.09 -33.28
N LEU A 421 11.96 11.36 -34.07
CA LEU A 421 12.44 10.29 -34.92
C LEU A 421 13.15 10.88 -36.14
N SER A 422 14.23 10.22 -36.55
CA SER A 422 14.97 10.60 -37.77
C SER A 422 14.22 10.25 -39.07
N ARG A 423 13.19 9.41 -38.98
CA ARG A 423 12.35 9.01 -40.11
C ARG A 423 10.88 9.27 -39.76
N PRO A 424 10.11 9.89 -40.66
CA PRO A 424 8.69 10.07 -40.44
C PRO A 424 7.97 8.71 -40.47
N GLY A 425 6.89 8.62 -39.70
CA GLY A 425 5.94 7.52 -39.68
C GLY A 425 4.92 7.60 -40.81
N VAL A 426 3.87 6.78 -40.73
CA VAL A 426 2.92 6.55 -41.82
C VAL A 426 2.16 7.80 -42.30
N ASN A 427 1.87 8.75 -41.40
CA ASN A 427 1.21 10.02 -41.72
C ASN A 427 2.15 11.23 -41.64
N GLY A 428 3.46 10.99 -41.70
CA GLY A 428 4.47 12.04 -41.63
C GLY A 428 4.95 12.40 -40.23
N SER A 429 4.35 11.84 -39.17
CA SER A 429 4.74 12.16 -37.80
C SER A 429 6.17 11.73 -37.48
N THR A 430 6.89 12.56 -36.74
CA THR A 430 8.22 12.27 -36.20
C THR A 430 8.19 12.01 -34.70
N VAL A 431 7.01 11.88 -34.08
CA VAL A 431 6.86 11.61 -32.65
C VAL A 431 7.18 10.14 -32.33
N PRO A 432 8.07 9.84 -31.36
CA PRO A 432 8.25 8.50 -30.84
C PRO A 432 6.96 8.01 -30.16
N LEU A 433 6.49 6.81 -30.53
CA LEU A 433 5.28 6.23 -29.96
C LEU A 433 5.58 5.38 -28.70
N PRO A 434 4.68 5.37 -27.70
CA PRO A 434 4.83 4.59 -26.47
C PRO A 434 4.60 3.09 -26.73
N TYR A 435 4.82 2.27 -25.70
CA TYR A 435 4.52 0.82 -25.71
C TYR A 435 5.16 0.02 -26.85
N GLN A 436 6.20 0.56 -27.51
CA GLN A 436 6.81 -0.03 -28.70
C GLN A 436 5.85 -0.13 -29.90
N LEU A 437 4.87 0.78 -29.99
CA LEU A 437 4.09 0.97 -31.21
C LEU A 437 5.02 1.42 -32.34
N ASP A 438 4.84 0.83 -33.52
CA ASP A 438 5.66 1.03 -34.71
C ASP A 438 5.18 2.26 -35.49
N PRO A 439 5.96 3.36 -35.51
CA PRO A 439 5.57 4.59 -36.21
C PRO A 439 5.40 4.38 -37.73
N ALA A 440 6.02 3.34 -38.31
CA ALA A 440 5.86 3.03 -39.72
C ALA A 440 4.48 2.43 -40.06
N ARG A 441 3.72 1.99 -39.04
CA ARG A 441 2.38 1.39 -39.19
C ARG A 441 1.28 2.19 -38.52
N VAL A 442 1.60 2.88 -37.43
CA VAL A 442 0.62 3.54 -36.56
C VAL A 442 0.68 5.06 -36.76
N PRO A 443 -0.39 5.69 -37.29
CA PRO A 443 -0.48 7.15 -37.35
C PRO A 443 -0.80 7.73 -35.97
N VAL A 444 -0.47 9.01 -35.79
CA VAL A 444 -0.86 9.81 -34.63
C VAL A 444 -1.45 11.14 -35.07
N ALA A 445 -2.42 11.64 -34.33
CA ALA A 445 -2.97 12.98 -34.53
C ALA A 445 -3.11 13.67 -33.18
N GLY A 446 -2.60 14.90 -33.04
CA GLY A 446 -2.73 15.69 -31.82
C GLY A 446 -3.05 17.17 -32.06
N SER A 447 -3.64 17.82 -31.07
CA SER A 447 -4.11 19.21 -31.12
C SER A 447 -3.11 20.25 -30.58
N TYR A 448 -1.98 19.83 -30.01
CA TYR A 448 -1.02 20.78 -29.43
C TYR A 448 -0.36 21.65 -30.51
N ALA A 449 -0.23 22.94 -30.23
CA ALA A 449 0.52 23.90 -31.04
C ALA A 449 1.22 24.94 -30.15
N ASP A 450 2.44 25.36 -30.50
CA ASP A 450 3.20 26.35 -29.69
C ASP A 450 2.68 27.80 -29.82
N SER A 451 2.03 28.12 -30.93
CA SER A 451 1.75 29.52 -31.31
C SER A 451 0.32 29.95 -30.99
N ALA A 452 -0.66 29.39 -31.70
CA ALA A 452 -2.06 29.77 -31.62
C ALA A 452 -2.92 28.54 -31.28
N GLN A 453 -3.47 28.53 -30.07
CA GLN A 453 -4.51 27.57 -29.70
C GLN A 453 -5.79 27.90 -30.46
N GLN A 454 -6.48 26.87 -30.91
CA GLN A 454 -7.80 26.95 -31.50
C GLN A 454 -8.61 25.74 -31.05
N GLU A 455 -9.93 25.84 -31.10
CA GLU A 455 -10.77 24.66 -30.92
C GLU A 455 -10.44 23.62 -32.00
N SER A 456 -10.12 22.41 -31.57
CA SER A 456 -9.71 21.33 -32.45
C SER A 456 -10.72 20.20 -32.41
N LEU A 457 -11.10 19.69 -33.58
CA LEU A 457 -12.13 18.68 -33.75
C LEU A 457 -11.62 17.60 -34.71
N LEU A 458 -11.70 16.35 -34.29
CA LEU A 458 -11.37 15.19 -35.10
C LEU A 458 -12.46 14.13 -34.98
N THR A 459 -12.92 13.66 -36.13
CA THR A 459 -13.83 12.52 -36.26
C THR A 459 -13.16 11.57 -37.24
N SER A 460 -12.67 10.43 -36.75
CA SER A 460 -11.94 9.49 -37.60
C SER A 460 -12.85 8.82 -38.63
N ALA A 461 -12.25 8.10 -39.58
CA ALA A 461 -12.93 7.10 -40.38
C ALA A 461 -13.62 6.05 -39.48
N TRP A 462 -14.59 5.34 -40.04
CA TRP A 462 -15.13 4.13 -39.44
C TRP A 462 -14.10 3.02 -39.52
N TYR A 463 -13.78 2.40 -38.40
CA TYR A 463 -12.94 1.23 -38.28
C TYR A 463 -13.81 0.00 -38.07
N GLU A 464 -13.59 -1.04 -38.86
CA GLU A 464 -14.36 -2.28 -38.78
C GLU A 464 -14.10 -2.97 -37.44
N LEU A 465 -15.19 -3.26 -36.71
CA LEU A 465 -15.12 -3.95 -35.43
C LEU A 465 -15.28 -5.47 -35.68
N PRO A 466 -14.32 -6.32 -35.28
CA PRO A 466 -14.48 -7.76 -35.42
C PRO A 466 -15.67 -8.26 -34.58
N PRO A 467 -16.25 -9.43 -34.89
CA PRO A 467 -17.28 -10.03 -34.06
C PRO A 467 -16.86 -10.16 -32.59
N ASP A 468 -17.82 -10.13 -31.67
CA ASP A 468 -17.54 -10.38 -30.26
C ASP A 468 -17.35 -11.89 -30.03
N ASP A 469 -16.14 -12.28 -29.67
CA ASP A 469 -15.76 -13.67 -29.41
C ASP A 469 -15.63 -13.99 -27.91
N GLY A 470 -15.85 -13.00 -27.04
CA GLY A 470 -15.71 -13.15 -25.59
C GLY A 470 -14.27 -13.24 -25.08
N THR A 471 -13.26 -13.34 -25.95
CA THR A 471 -11.84 -13.41 -25.57
C THR A 471 -11.11 -12.07 -25.71
N HIS A 472 -11.67 -11.15 -26.50
CA HIS A 472 -11.12 -9.80 -26.66
C HIS A 472 -12.05 -8.75 -26.03
N PRO A 473 -11.99 -8.51 -24.71
CA PRO A 473 -13.01 -7.75 -23.99
C PRO A 473 -12.92 -6.22 -24.14
N LEU A 474 -11.91 -5.70 -24.84
CA LEU A 474 -11.61 -4.26 -24.91
C LEU A 474 -11.44 -3.78 -26.36
N VAL A 475 -11.82 -2.53 -26.60
CA VAL A 475 -11.21 -1.68 -27.63
C VAL A 475 -10.30 -0.67 -26.93
N VAL A 476 -9.10 -0.49 -27.42
CA VAL A 476 -8.07 0.37 -26.83
C VAL A 476 -7.67 1.46 -27.81
N VAL A 477 -7.54 2.68 -27.29
CA VAL A 477 -6.95 3.82 -28.01
C VAL A 477 -5.78 4.31 -27.19
N THR A 478 -4.57 4.31 -27.77
CA THR A 478 -3.42 4.94 -27.12
C THR A 478 -3.50 6.45 -27.33
N ALA A 479 -3.50 7.21 -26.25
CA ALA A 479 -3.74 8.64 -26.25
C ALA A 479 -2.82 9.38 -25.27
N ALA A 480 -2.70 10.69 -25.43
CA ALA A 480 -1.98 11.58 -24.52
C ALA A 480 -2.72 12.91 -24.36
N GLY A 481 -2.32 13.70 -23.35
CA GLY A 481 -2.96 14.99 -23.06
C GLY A 481 -3.97 14.94 -21.91
N THR A 482 -4.78 15.99 -21.74
CA THR A 482 -5.80 16.11 -20.68
C THR A 482 -7.14 15.58 -21.19
N ILE A 483 -7.54 14.38 -20.77
CA ILE A 483 -8.69 13.66 -21.35
C ILE A 483 -9.71 13.36 -20.25
N SER A 484 -10.99 13.56 -20.55
CA SER A 484 -12.09 13.15 -19.67
C SER A 484 -12.19 11.63 -19.63
N GLY A 485 -12.29 11.06 -18.42
CA GLY A 485 -12.37 9.61 -18.28
C GLY A 485 -12.73 9.15 -16.88
N ASN A 486 -13.27 7.94 -16.82
CA ASN A 486 -13.65 7.29 -15.58
C ASN A 486 -12.47 6.51 -14.99
N SER A 487 -12.36 6.45 -13.67
CA SER A 487 -11.39 5.58 -12.98
C SER A 487 -11.88 5.19 -11.60
N VAL A 488 -11.40 4.06 -11.07
CA VAL A 488 -11.76 3.63 -9.72
C VAL A 488 -11.28 4.63 -8.65
N LEU A 489 -10.13 5.27 -8.87
CA LEU A 489 -9.53 6.15 -7.88
C LEU A 489 -10.17 7.53 -7.84
N ASN A 490 -10.58 8.09 -8.97
CA ASN A 490 -11.12 9.45 -9.04
C ASN A 490 -12.62 9.50 -9.35
N ASP A 491 -13.26 8.35 -9.60
CA ASP A 491 -14.62 8.21 -10.15
C ASP A 491 -14.69 8.77 -11.58
N HIS A 492 -14.58 10.09 -11.74
CA HIS A 492 -14.51 10.80 -13.01
C HIS A 492 -13.44 11.90 -12.93
N THR A 493 -12.68 12.09 -14.00
CA THR A 493 -11.75 13.21 -14.16
C THR A 493 -12.17 14.00 -15.39
N ASP A 494 -12.36 15.31 -15.24
CA ASP A 494 -12.70 16.21 -16.34
C ASP A 494 -11.46 16.60 -17.15
N GLY A 495 -11.61 16.69 -18.47
CA GLY A 495 -10.61 17.10 -19.45
C GLY A 495 -11.23 17.38 -20.81
N GLN A 496 -10.49 17.11 -21.89
CA GLN A 496 -10.99 17.15 -23.26
C GLN A 496 -11.65 15.82 -23.66
N THR A 497 -12.55 15.86 -24.64
CA THR A 497 -13.33 14.68 -25.02
C THR A 497 -12.53 13.78 -25.94
N VAL A 498 -12.40 12.49 -25.57
CA VAL A 498 -11.97 11.42 -26.48
C VAL A 498 -12.91 10.22 -26.27
N GLU A 499 -13.91 10.12 -27.13
CA GLU A 499 -14.95 9.09 -27.06
C GLU A 499 -14.86 8.15 -28.26
N LEU A 500 -15.36 6.93 -28.06
CA LEU A 500 -15.53 5.98 -29.16
C LEU A 500 -17.00 5.95 -29.56
N GLU A 501 -17.31 6.44 -30.77
CA GLU A 501 -18.64 6.34 -31.34
C GLU A 501 -18.78 5.01 -32.08
N TYR A 502 -19.80 4.23 -31.75
CA TYR A 502 -20.09 2.97 -32.42
C TYR A 502 -21.21 3.14 -33.46
N GLY A 503 -21.10 2.37 -34.53
CA GLY A 503 -22.00 2.40 -35.66
C GLY A 503 -22.61 1.03 -35.95
N ARG A 504 -23.83 1.05 -36.47
CA ARG A 504 -24.59 -0.13 -36.89
C ARG A 504 -24.80 -0.14 -38.40
N PRO A 505 -25.04 -1.31 -39.01
CA PRO A 505 -25.43 -1.39 -40.40
C PRO A 505 -26.73 -0.61 -40.64
N GLY A 506 -26.67 0.41 -41.49
CA GLY A 506 -27.82 1.17 -41.94
C GLY A 506 -28.60 0.43 -43.04
N PRO A 507 -29.79 0.94 -43.42
CA PRO A 507 -30.65 0.32 -44.42
C PRO A 507 -29.96 0.15 -45.79
N ASP A 508 -29.06 1.09 -46.12
CA ASP A 508 -28.37 1.15 -47.41
C ASP A 508 -26.98 0.48 -47.36
N GLY A 509 -26.66 -0.27 -46.30
CA GLY A 509 -25.36 -0.89 -46.07
C GLY A 509 -24.27 0.07 -45.56
N THR A 510 -24.58 1.35 -45.40
CA THR A 510 -23.69 2.36 -44.80
C THR A 510 -23.71 2.28 -43.28
N VAL A 511 -22.61 2.63 -42.61
CA VAL A 511 -22.58 2.64 -41.14
C VAL A 511 -23.28 3.89 -40.61
N ALA A 512 -24.36 3.69 -39.84
CA ALA A 512 -25.06 4.75 -39.14
C ALA A 512 -24.57 4.83 -37.68
N ALA A 513 -24.20 6.03 -37.24
CA ALA A 513 -23.82 6.27 -35.83
C ALA A 513 -25.00 5.98 -34.90
N ALA A 514 -24.74 5.26 -33.80
CA ALA A 514 -25.79 4.81 -32.89
C ALA A 514 -25.60 5.31 -31.45
N GLY A 515 -24.36 5.54 -31.00
CA GLY A 515 -24.06 6.06 -29.67
C GLY A 515 -22.57 6.13 -29.40
N ARG A 516 -22.21 6.63 -28.21
CA ARG A 516 -20.81 6.85 -27.79
C ARG A 516 -20.53 6.19 -26.46
N VAL A 517 -19.27 5.82 -26.25
CA VAL A 517 -18.76 5.31 -24.98
C VAL A 517 -17.57 6.16 -24.52
N GLU A 518 -17.57 6.48 -23.22
CA GLU A 518 -16.47 7.16 -22.55
C GLU A 518 -15.36 6.16 -22.18
N PRO A 519 -14.10 6.60 -22.11
CA PRO A 519 -13.01 5.72 -21.72
C PRO A 519 -12.93 5.52 -20.21
N TYR A 520 -12.37 4.38 -19.81
CA TYR A 520 -11.59 4.35 -18.57
C TYR A 520 -10.20 4.93 -18.84
N ASP A 521 -9.80 5.93 -18.06
CA ASP A 521 -8.50 6.59 -18.09
C ASP A 521 -7.88 6.63 -16.68
N LEU A 522 -6.73 5.99 -16.50
CA LEU A 522 -6.04 5.92 -15.22
C LEU A 522 -5.08 7.10 -14.97
N GLY A 523 -4.73 7.84 -16.03
CA GLY A 523 -3.60 8.75 -16.00
C GLY A 523 -2.23 8.04 -15.96
N PRO A 524 -1.16 8.75 -15.57
CA PRO A 524 -1.16 10.17 -15.20
C PRO A 524 -1.30 11.07 -16.43
N ALA A 525 -2.22 12.05 -16.39
CA ALA A 525 -2.22 13.11 -17.41
C ALA A 525 -0.99 14.03 -17.23
N PRO A 526 -0.36 14.54 -18.31
CA PRO A 526 -0.73 14.39 -19.73
C PRO A 526 0.03 13.27 -20.46
N SER A 527 0.55 12.26 -19.75
CA SER A 527 1.41 11.20 -20.33
C SER A 527 0.70 10.35 -21.40
N TRP A 528 1.49 9.65 -22.21
CA TRP A 528 0.98 8.59 -23.08
C TRP A 528 0.39 7.47 -22.23
N ARG A 529 -0.84 7.06 -22.56
CA ARG A 529 -1.57 6.01 -21.85
C ARG A 529 -2.61 5.35 -22.75
N ASN A 530 -3.08 4.18 -22.33
CA ASN A 530 -4.10 3.43 -23.05
C ASN A 530 -5.50 3.73 -22.47
N LEU A 531 -6.35 4.39 -23.26
CA LEU A 531 -7.77 4.53 -22.98
C LEU A 531 -8.46 3.21 -23.24
N ARG A 532 -9.34 2.78 -22.33
CA ARG A 532 -9.95 1.45 -22.35
C ARG A 532 -11.46 1.59 -22.53
N TYR A 533 -11.99 1.01 -23.61
CA TYR A 533 -13.42 0.95 -23.90
C TYR A 533 -13.88 -0.51 -23.85
N PRO A 534 -14.56 -0.94 -22.77
CA PRO A 534 -15.02 -2.32 -22.67
C PRO A 534 -16.03 -2.65 -23.76
N ARG A 535 -15.82 -3.74 -24.49
CA ARG A 535 -16.74 -4.17 -25.55
C ARG A 535 -18.15 -4.45 -25.04
N ALA A 536 -18.28 -4.85 -23.77
CA ALA A 536 -19.58 -5.05 -23.12
C ALA A 536 -20.46 -3.78 -23.05
N GLN A 537 -19.89 -2.58 -23.23
CA GLN A 537 -20.63 -1.33 -23.32
C GLN A 537 -21.07 -0.99 -24.75
N ILE A 538 -20.49 -1.67 -25.74
CA ILE A 538 -20.82 -1.51 -27.16
C ILE A 538 -21.88 -2.57 -27.52
N PRO A 539 -22.99 -2.20 -28.18
CA PRO A 539 -24.01 -3.15 -28.60
C PRO A 539 -23.43 -4.27 -29.49
N ALA A 540 -23.91 -5.50 -29.32
CA ALA A 540 -23.43 -6.67 -30.07
C ALA A 540 -23.68 -6.59 -31.58
N ASP A 541 -24.62 -5.75 -32.02
CA ASP A 541 -24.93 -5.47 -33.44
C ASP A 541 -24.12 -4.30 -34.02
N ALA A 542 -23.22 -3.69 -33.25
CA ALA A 542 -22.29 -2.70 -33.77
C ALA A 542 -21.21 -3.36 -34.64
N THR A 543 -21.00 -2.83 -35.85
CA THR A 543 -20.06 -3.39 -36.84
C THR A 543 -18.85 -2.51 -37.08
N ALA A 544 -18.87 -1.27 -36.58
CA ALA A 544 -17.76 -0.35 -36.71
C ALA A 544 -17.69 0.64 -35.55
N VAL A 545 -16.52 1.21 -35.34
CA VAL A 545 -16.24 2.25 -34.34
C VAL A 545 -15.44 3.38 -34.95
N ARG A 546 -15.55 4.59 -34.41
CA ARG A 546 -14.70 5.72 -34.79
C ARG A 546 -14.39 6.59 -33.58
N ILE A 547 -13.25 7.26 -33.61
CA ILE A 547 -12.81 8.16 -32.55
C ILE A 547 -13.44 9.54 -32.79
N ILE A 548 -14.02 10.09 -31.73
CA ILE A 548 -14.43 11.49 -31.65
C ILE A 548 -13.52 12.16 -30.63
N ALA A 549 -12.67 13.07 -31.09
CA ALA A 549 -11.77 13.85 -30.24
C ALA A 549 -12.10 15.34 -30.37
N GLU A 550 -12.33 16.00 -29.25
CA GLU A 550 -12.66 17.42 -29.19
C GLU A 550 -11.81 18.10 -28.12
N ASP A 551 -11.03 19.08 -28.56
CA ASP A 551 -10.28 19.98 -27.70
C ASP A 551 -10.90 21.37 -27.81
N ARG A 552 -11.69 21.73 -26.80
CA ARG A 552 -12.42 23.01 -26.74
C ARG A 552 -11.73 24.01 -25.82
N SER A 553 -10.67 23.60 -25.13
CA SER A 553 -9.88 24.50 -24.31
C SER A 553 -8.89 25.27 -25.17
N LEU A 554 -8.67 26.54 -24.84
CA LEU A 554 -7.62 27.36 -25.46
C LEU A 554 -6.40 27.48 -24.54
N SER A 555 -6.35 26.70 -23.47
CA SER A 555 -5.20 26.63 -22.57
C SER A 555 -4.08 25.84 -23.23
N ILE A 556 -2.85 26.36 -23.22
CA ILE A 556 -1.68 25.64 -23.77
C ILE A 556 -1.41 24.29 -23.10
N GLY A 557 -1.87 24.11 -21.86
CA GLY A 557 -1.73 22.86 -21.11
C GLY A 557 -2.78 21.82 -21.46
N ASP A 558 -3.86 22.24 -22.14
CA ASP A 558 -4.93 21.35 -22.59
C ASP A 558 -4.72 21.04 -24.06
N TRP A 559 -4.60 19.76 -24.34
CA TRP A 559 -4.44 19.21 -25.68
C TRP A 559 -4.78 17.73 -25.61
N VAL A 560 -5.03 17.13 -26.77
CA VAL A 560 -5.21 15.68 -26.90
C VAL A 560 -4.42 15.15 -28.06
N ALA A 561 -3.95 13.92 -27.93
CA ALA A 561 -3.44 13.15 -29.05
C ALA A 561 -4.00 11.73 -29.01
N VAL A 562 -4.24 11.17 -30.20
CA VAL A 562 -4.84 9.85 -30.36
C VAL A 562 -4.10 9.05 -31.43
N THR A 563 -4.20 7.73 -31.30
CA THR A 563 -3.82 6.72 -32.29
C THR A 563 -5.08 5.98 -32.75
N PRO A 564 -5.05 5.18 -33.83
CA PRO A 564 -6.21 4.37 -34.22
C PRO A 564 -6.64 3.38 -33.13
N PRO A 565 -7.92 2.99 -33.10
CA PRO A 565 -8.40 1.99 -32.17
C PRO A 565 -7.84 0.59 -32.53
N ARG A 566 -7.55 -0.21 -31.50
CA ARG A 566 -7.17 -1.62 -31.64
C ARG A 566 -7.96 -2.50 -30.68
N VAL A 567 -8.10 -3.77 -31.04
CA VAL A 567 -8.63 -4.83 -30.18
C VAL A 567 -7.43 -5.68 -29.76
N PRO A 568 -6.93 -5.56 -28.51
CA PRO A 568 -5.65 -6.13 -28.11
C PRO A 568 -5.71 -7.64 -27.94
N ASP A 569 -4.66 -8.35 -28.38
CA ASP A 569 -4.46 -9.77 -28.10
C ASP A 569 -3.89 -9.93 -26.68
N LEU A 570 -4.76 -10.35 -25.75
CA LEU A 570 -4.44 -10.39 -24.32
C LEU A 570 -4.04 -11.80 -23.86
N ARG A 571 -2.98 -11.87 -23.06
CA ARG A 571 -2.56 -13.08 -22.33
C ARG A 571 -2.38 -12.77 -20.87
N THR A 572 -2.54 -13.75 -19.98
CA THR A 572 -2.25 -13.50 -18.56
C THR A 572 -0.76 -13.29 -18.34
N VAL A 573 -0.38 -12.54 -17.30
CA VAL A 573 1.03 -12.36 -16.91
C VAL A 573 1.68 -13.70 -16.60
N GLN A 574 0.96 -14.62 -15.96
CA GLN A 574 1.47 -15.97 -15.69
C GLN A 574 1.80 -16.73 -16.99
N GLU A 575 0.97 -16.63 -18.03
CA GLU A 575 1.21 -17.27 -19.32
C GLU A 575 2.36 -16.65 -20.12
N TYR A 576 2.56 -15.33 -19.99
CA TYR A 576 3.57 -14.59 -20.74
C TYR A 576 4.95 -14.62 -20.06
N VAL A 577 5.01 -14.29 -18.77
CA VAL A 577 6.27 -14.22 -17.99
C VAL A 577 6.70 -15.62 -17.51
N GLY A 578 5.73 -16.45 -17.12
CA GLY A 578 5.98 -17.77 -16.54
C GLY A 578 6.54 -17.71 -15.11
N SER A 579 7.18 -18.82 -14.72
CA SER A 579 7.69 -19.05 -13.35
C SER A 579 9.19 -19.33 -13.29
N THR A 580 9.92 -19.21 -14.40
CA THR A 580 11.37 -19.51 -14.47
C THR A 580 12.22 -18.32 -14.85
N GLN A 581 11.66 -17.35 -15.58
CA GLN A 581 12.38 -16.15 -15.97
C GLN A 581 12.63 -15.27 -14.73
N PRO A 582 13.86 -14.77 -14.51
CA PRO A 582 14.14 -13.87 -13.41
C PRO A 582 13.38 -12.54 -13.54
N VAL A 583 12.62 -12.18 -12.51
CA VAL A 583 11.84 -10.93 -12.42
C VAL A 583 12.39 -10.06 -11.31
N LEU A 584 12.53 -8.76 -11.57
CA LEU A 584 12.70 -7.74 -10.54
C LEU A 584 11.31 -7.36 -10.02
N MET A 585 10.90 -7.95 -8.90
CA MET A 585 9.65 -7.58 -8.23
C MET A 585 9.95 -6.49 -7.21
N ASP A 586 9.31 -5.32 -7.38
CA ASP A 586 9.37 -4.27 -6.37
C ASP A 586 8.79 -4.79 -5.03
N TRP A 587 9.29 -4.27 -3.91
CA TRP A 587 8.99 -4.82 -2.59
C TRP A 587 7.49 -4.81 -2.21
N ALA A 588 6.68 -3.97 -2.84
CA ALA A 588 5.25 -3.85 -2.59
C ALA A 588 4.40 -4.99 -3.19
N VAL A 589 4.88 -5.62 -4.27
CA VAL A 589 4.05 -6.53 -5.09
C VAL A 589 4.30 -8.01 -4.83
N GLY A 590 5.38 -8.37 -4.14
CA GLY A 590 5.85 -9.77 -4.05
C GLY A 590 4.83 -10.78 -3.48
N LEU A 591 3.90 -10.35 -2.61
CA LEU A 591 2.86 -11.26 -2.08
C LEU A 591 1.73 -11.53 -3.09
N ALA A 592 1.52 -10.62 -4.05
CA ALA A 592 0.49 -10.75 -5.08
C ALA A 592 0.97 -11.62 -6.27
N PHE A 593 2.28 -11.76 -6.45
CA PHE A 593 2.92 -12.54 -7.53
C PHE A 593 3.75 -13.71 -6.95
N PRO A 594 3.12 -14.71 -6.30
CA PRO A 594 3.83 -15.78 -5.60
C PRO A 594 4.50 -16.81 -6.53
N CYS A 595 4.17 -16.83 -7.82
CA CYS A 595 4.65 -17.82 -8.79
C CYS A 595 5.83 -17.32 -9.66
N GLN A 596 6.07 -16.01 -9.70
CA GLN A 596 7.17 -15.44 -10.47
C GLN A 596 8.49 -15.67 -9.73
N GLN A 597 9.53 -16.09 -10.45
CA GLN A 597 10.86 -16.29 -9.88
C GLN A 597 11.56 -14.94 -9.72
N PRO A 598 11.80 -14.44 -8.49
CA PRO A 598 12.60 -13.24 -8.32
C PRO A 598 14.03 -13.49 -8.80
N MET A 599 14.68 -12.44 -9.31
CA MET A 599 16.11 -12.49 -9.59
C MET A 599 16.89 -12.78 -8.30
N LEU A 600 17.80 -13.75 -8.35
CA LEU A 600 18.63 -14.14 -7.21
C LEU A 600 20.04 -13.55 -7.34
N HIS A 601 20.78 -13.57 -6.23
CA HIS A 601 22.21 -13.23 -6.22
C HIS A 601 23.03 -14.35 -5.58
N SER A 602 24.25 -14.53 -6.06
CA SER A 602 25.20 -15.51 -5.52
C SER A 602 26.61 -14.95 -5.61
N ASN A 603 27.39 -15.12 -4.53
CA ASN A 603 28.80 -14.71 -4.47
C ASN A 603 29.06 -13.23 -4.88
N GLY A 604 28.10 -12.34 -4.60
CA GLY A 604 28.21 -10.90 -4.91
C GLY A 604 27.74 -10.49 -6.30
N VAL A 605 27.25 -11.41 -7.13
CA VAL A 605 26.73 -11.14 -8.48
C VAL A 605 25.24 -11.51 -8.58
N THR A 606 24.45 -10.67 -9.25
CA THR A 606 23.00 -10.88 -9.45
C THR A 606 22.71 -11.55 -10.79
N GLN A 607 21.59 -12.29 -10.87
CA GLN A 607 20.99 -12.62 -12.16
C GLN A 607 20.50 -11.34 -12.86
N VAL A 608 20.50 -11.34 -14.19
CA VAL A 608 19.96 -10.24 -14.99
C VAL A 608 18.45 -10.45 -15.18
N PRO A 609 17.59 -9.57 -14.64
CA PRO A 609 16.14 -9.72 -14.76
C PRO A 609 15.67 -9.47 -16.21
N LYS A 610 14.59 -10.15 -16.60
CA LYS A 610 13.93 -9.95 -17.91
C LYS A 610 12.71 -9.03 -17.83
N PHE A 611 12.10 -8.97 -16.66
CA PHE A 611 10.95 -8.12 -16.40
C PHE A 611 11.08 -7.40 -15.07
N ARG A 612 10.36 -6.29 -14.93
CA ARG A 612 10.11 -5.64 -13.65
C ARG A 612 8.60 -5.53 -13.42
N ILE A 613 8.14 -5.95 -12.24
CA ILE A 613 6.74 -5.77 -11.80
C ILE A 613 6.73 -4.71 -10.71
N THR A 614 5.96 -3.64 -10.91
CA THR A 614 5.90 -2.49 -10.00
C THR A 614 4.47 -2.29 -9.48
N PRO A 615 4.27 -1.64 -8.32
CA PRO A 615 2.93 -1.26 -7.87
C PRO A 615 2.36 -0.11 -8.73
N ASP A 616 1.18 0.39 -8.34
CA ASP A 616 0.50 1.53 -8.98
C ASP A 616 1.40 2.78 -9.05
N TYR A 617 1.05 3.70 -9.95
CA TYR A 617 1.89 4.86 -10.29
C TYR A 617 2.35 5.67 -9.07
N THR A 618 1.45 5.91 -8.10
CA THR A 618 1.78 6.74 -6.93
C THR A 618 2.75 6.01 -6.01
N ALA A 619 2.47 4.74 -5.70
CA ALA A 619 3.34 3.91 -4.87
C ALA A 619 4.71 3.69 -5.52
N LYS A 620 4.77 3.46 -6.84
CA LYS A 620 6.03 3.31 -7.57
C LYS A 620 6.90 4.57 -7.42
N LYS A 621 6.31 5.73 -7.73
CA LYS A 621 7.02 7.02 -7.75
C LYS A 621 7.49 7.47 -6.38
N GLN A 622 6.67 7.29 -5.35
CA GLN A 622 6.92 7.86 -4.02
C GLN A 622 7.69 6.88 -3.12
N ASP A 623 7.46 5.58 -3.29
CA ASP A 623 7.93 4.57 -2.33
C ASP A 623 8.94 3.58 -2.93
N THR A 624 8.63 2.87 -4.02
CA THR A 624 9.51 1.77 -4.48
C THR A 624 10.76 2.29 -5.18
N ASP A 625 10.61 3.19 -6.17
CA ASP A 625 11.76 3.74 -6.91
C ASP A 625 12.71 4.53 -6.00
N THR A 626 12.19 5.21 -4.98
CA THR A 626 13.00 5.99 -4.04
C THR A 626 13.69 5.12 -2.99
N TRP A 627 13.10 3.97 -2.65
CA TRP A 627 13.67 3.02 -1.69
C TRP A 627 14.80 2.20 -2.28
N GLU A 628 14.65 1.75 -3.52
CA GLU A 628 15.58 0.81 -4.16
C GLU A 628 16.46 1.45 -5.25
N ASP A 629 16.69 2.76 -5.14
CA ASP A 629 17.56 3.52 -6.02
C ASP A 629 19.05 3.15 -5.88
N GLY A 630 19.84 3.47 -6.90
CA GLY A 630 21.28 3.20 -6.88
C GLY A 630 22.09 4.05 -5.90
N ARG A 631 21.57 5.23 -5.49
CA ARG A 631 22.29 6.12 -4.56
C ARG A 631 22.34 5.54 -3.15
N ASN A 632 21.31 4.79 -2.77
CA ASN A 632 21.21 4.13 -1.48
C ASN A 632 21.58 2.62 -1.56
N GLY A 633 22.10 2.16 -2.71
CA GLY A 633 22.59 0.81 -2.93
C GLY A 633 21.53 -0.21 -3.38
N GLY A 634 20.33 0.25 -3.72
CA GLY A 634 19.24 -0.59 -4.22
C GLY A 634 19.43 -1.11 -5.64
N LEU A 635 18.53 -2.00 -6.04
CA LEU A 635 18.66 -2.82 -7.25
C LEU A 635 18.57 -2.02 -8.55
N LEU A 636 17.93 -0.85 -8.52
CA LEU A 636 17.84 0.04 -9.69
C LEU A 636 19.20 0.61 -10.09
N GLY A 637 20.14 0.71 -9.14
CA GLY A 637 21.51 1.08 -9.44
C GLY A 637 22.24 0.11 -10.37
N ILE A 638 21.73 -1.13 -10.52
CA ILE A 638 22.28 -2.14 -11.43
C ILE A 638 21.45 -2.17 -12.72
N SER A 639 20.11 -2.24 -12.61
CA SER A 639 19.25 -2.35 -13.79
C SER A 639 19.33 -1.11 -14.68
N ASP A 640 19.31 0.10 -14.10
CA ASP A 640 19.25 1.34 -14.87
C ASP A 640 20.54 1.60 -15.67
N LEU A 641 21.66 0.99 -15.25
CA LEU A 641 22.95 1.09 -15.94
C LEU A 641 23.13 0.04 -17.04
N LEU A 642 22.51 -1.12 -16.90
CA LEU A 642 22.74 -2.29 -17.77
C LEU A 642 21.59 -2.54 -18.77
N LEU A 643 20.38 -2.12 -18.41
CA LEU A 643 19.14 -2.50 -19.07
C LEU A 643 18.33 -1.27 -19.49
N ARG A 644 17.63 -1.40 -20.61
CA ARG A 644 16.60 -0.46 -21.05
C ARG A 644 15.25 -1.00 -20.62
N ALA A 645 14.54 -0.25 -19.80
CA ALA A 645 13.18 -0.57 -19.40
C ALA A 645 12.17 -0.01 -20.42
N HIS A 646 11.22 -0.85 -20.80
CA HIS A 646 10.09 -0.48 -21.64
C HIS A 646 8.79 -0.92 -20.97
N VAL A 647 7.91 0.02 -20.68
CA VAL A 647 6.58 -0.28 -20.13
C VAL A 647 5.74 -1.04 -21.16
N MET A 648 5.03 -2.07 -20.70
CA MET A 648 4.13 -2.89 -21.50
C MET A 648 2.67 -2.52 -21.21
N ALA A 649 1.81 -2.65 -22.22
CA ALA A 649 0.38 -2.46 -22.05
C ALA A 649 -0.22 -3.61 -21.22
N THR A 650 -0.79 -3.27 -20.06
CA THR A 650 -1.39 -4.24 -19.14
C THR A 650 -2.72 -3.76 -18.58
N TYR A 651 -3.58 -4.72 -18.26
CA TYR A 651 -4.98 -4.49 -17.86
C TYR A 651 -5.36 -5.48 -16.77
N LEU A 652 -6.10 -5.03 -15.76
CA LEU A 652 -6.68 -5.94 -14.78
C LEU A 652 -8.00 -6.48 -15.34
N SER A 653 -8.10 -7.80 -15.49
CA SER A 653 -9.28 -8.46 -16.04
C SER A 653 -10.54 -8.04 -15.28
N HIS A 654 -11.60 -7.65 -15.99
CA HIS A 654 -12.90 -7.19 -15.46
C HIS A 654 -12.90 -5.96 -14.53
N ASP A 655 -11.76 -5.37 -14.18
CA ASP A 655 -11.66 -4.09 -13.43
C ASP A 655 -10.79 -3.10 -14.23
N TRP A 656 -11.31 -2.73 -15.40
CA TRP A 656 -10.62 -1.94 -16.43
C TRP A 656 -10.30 -0.51 -15.98
N GLY A 657 -10.97 0.00 -14.95
CA GLY A 657 -10.74 1.33 -14.38
C GLY A 657 -9.73 1.35 -13.23
N ARG A 658 -9.04 0.24 -12.95
CA ARG A 658 -8.05 0.14 -11.87
C ARG A 658 -6.62 0.15 -12.38
N ASP A 659 -5.79 0.96 -11.74
CA ASP A 659 -4.33 0.86 -11.79
C ASP A 659 -3.88 -0.24 -10.81
N TRP A 660 -3.44 -1.37 -11.35
CA TRP A 660 -2.91 -2.48 -10.56
C TRP A 660 -1.41 -2.36 -10.30
N GLY A 661 -0.74 -1.47 -11.04
CA GLY A 661 0.70 -1.46 -11.26
C GLY A 661 1.05 -1.55 -12.74
N SER A 662 2.32 -1.87 -13.01
CA SER A 662 2.81 -1.99 -14.38
C SER A 662 3.83 -3.11 -14.52
N LEU A 663 3.97 -3.58 -15.76
CA LEU A 663 4.98 -4.54 -16.20
C LEU A 663 5.94 -3.84 -17.15
N ARG A 664 7.24 -3.92 -16.86
CA ARG A 664 8.30 -3.47 -17.78
C ARG A 664 9.05 -4.67 -18.31
N LYS A 665 9.37 -4.64 -19.60
CA LYS A 665 10.34 -5.54 -20.23
C LYS A 665 11.71 -4.88 -20.20
N PHE A 666 12.74 -5.67 -19.90
CA PHE A 666 14.13 -5.23 -19.97
C PHE A 666 14.81 -5.77 -21.22
N ASP A 667 15.49 -4.87 -21.94
CA ASP A 667 16.40 -5.21 -23.01
C ASP A 667 17.83 -4.82 -22.62
N THR A 668 18.80 -5.70 -22.89
CA THR A 668 20.22 -5.43 -22.59
C THR A 668 20.78 -4.39 -23.54
N ILE A 669 21.57 -3.43 -23.03
CA ILE A 669 22.22 -2.41 -23.86
C ILE A 669 23.24 -3.04 -24.82
N VAL A 670 23.94 -4.08 -24.37
CA VAL A 670 24.93 -4.83 -25.14
C VAL A 670 24.64 -6.32 -25.01
N ASP A 671 24.82 -7.07 -26.10
CA ASP A 671 24.78 -8.53 -26.05
C ASP A 671 26.05 -9.06 -25.35
N ALA A 672 25.85 -9.60 -24.15
CA ALA A 672 26.93 -10.11 -23.30
C ALA A 672 26.46 -11.35 -22.53
N GLN A 673 27.40 -12.27 -22.26
CA GLN A 673 27.14 -13.49 -21.49
C GLN A 673 27.56 -13.32 -20.02
N PRO A 674 26.95 -14.05 -19.07
CA PRO A 674 27.39 -14.07 -17.68
C PRO A 674 28.87 -14.49 -17.56
N ALA A 675 29.60 -13.86 -16.65
CA ALA A 675 31.01 -14.16 -16.41
C ALA A 675 31.20 -15.48 -15.64
N GLU A 676 32.28 -16.21 -15.95
CA GLU A 676 32.77 -17.30 -15.11
C GLU A 676 33.49 -16.72 -13.88
N LEU A 677 33.04 -17.11 -12.68
CA LEU A 677 33.61 -16.62 -11.42
C LEU A 677 34.70 -17.56 -10.92
N GLU A 678 35.91 -17.03 -10.72
CA GLU A 678 36.97 -17.74 -9.98
C GLU A 678 36.68 -17.64 -8.48
N LEU A 679 36.26 -18.76 -7.88
CA LEU A 679 35.91 -18.83 -6.48
C LEU A 679 37.03 -19.46 -5.65
N GLY A 680 37.20 -18.96 -4.43
CA GLY A 680 38.14 -19.49 -3.46
C GLY A 680 37.64 -19.31 -2.04
N THR A 681 38.27 -20.00 -1.09
CA THR A 681 37.90 -19.94 0.33
C THR A 681 39.08 -19.52 1.18
N ALA A 682 38.85 -18.73 2.22
CA ALA A 682 39.87 -18.35 3.19
C ALA A 682 39.29 -18.31 4.61
N THR A 683 40.01 -18.85 5.58
CA THR A 683 39.64 -18.74 7.00
C THR A 683 40.08 -17.38 7.55
N ARG A 684 39.15 -16.65 8.16
CA ARG A 684 39.39 -15.33 8.77
C ARG A 684 38.96 -15.34 10.24
N GLY A 685 39.58 -14.48 11.05
CA GLY A 685 39.13 -14.24 12.42
C GLY A 685 37.85 -13.40 12.46
N GLY A 686 37.05 -13.51 13.53
CA GLY A 686 35.75 -12.83 13.65
C GLY A 686 35.80 -11.30 13.79
N LEU A 687 37.00 -10.71 13.83
CA LEU A 687 37.26 -9.27 13.87
C LEU A 687 37.93 -8.75 12.59
N TRP A 688 38.26 -9.64 11.65
CA TRP A 688 38.91 -9.27 10.41
C TRP A 688 37.97 -8.45 9.52
N LYS A 689 38.49 -7.36 8.94
CA LYS A 689 37.79 -6.54 7.95
C LYS A 689 38.76 -6.16 6.83
N PRO A 690 38.39 -6.33 5.55
CA PRO A 690 39.26 -5.99 4.43
C PRO A 690 39.32 -4.48 4.13
N GLY A 691 38.37 -3.71 4.66
CA GLY A 691 38.18 -2.28 4.38
C GLY A 691 36.74 -1.87 4.69
N GLN A 692 36.36 -0.65 4.33
CA GLN A 692 34.98 -0.18 4.40
C GLN A 692 34.30 -0.33 3.04
N ILE A 693 33.00 -0.64 3.05
CA ILE A 693 32.18 -0.66 1.83
C ILE A 693 31.96 0.79 1.36
N ARG A 694 32.05 1.00 0.04
CA ARG A 694 31.73 2.28 -0.60
C ARG A 694 30.23 2.53 -0.47
N ILE A 695 29.91 3.67 0.12
CA ILE A 695 28.56 4.01 0.58
C ILE A 695 28.14 5.41 0.13
N LYS A 696 29.11 6.18 -0.41
CA LYS A 696 28.93 7.52 -0.97
C LYS A 696 29.65 7.55 -2.32
N ALA A 697 29.13 8.39 -3.23
CA ALA A 697 29.73 8.65 -4.54
C ALA A 697 31.12 9.27 -4.38
#